data_AF-A0A1B7UKZ5-F1
#
_entry.id   AF-A0A1B7UKZ5-F1
#
_cell.length_a   1.000
_cell.length_b   1.000
_cell.length_c   1.000
_cell.angle_alpha   90.00
_cell.angle_beta   90.00
_cell.angle_gamma   90.00
#
_symmetry.space_group_name_H-M   'P 1'
#
loop_
_entity.id
_entity.type
_entity.pdbx_description
1 polymer ?
#
loop_
_entity_poly.entity_id
_entity_poly.type
_entity_poly.pdbx_seq_one_letter_code
_entity_poly.pdbx_strand_id
1 'polypeptide(L)'
;MLCCGLVGLGWLVLERHAEVMLNSHRPALSWSQKLFYLLITLTFYTSAAFGYTEFKRIGVDDGLPNATIYSVAQDQHGYIWLTSTNSGLLRYDGYSFSEFPILTVSEMQHLGHQDVGVLLIDRKNNIWAGTWGYGLSRIDAVTGQLSRYVVDKNSDQGIAGMQVQALFQDQAGNLWIGTTSGLNRLSPDGKMTQIGAANSLQPLQHQRIWSLQQTADGTIWIGTAEGLHCWREQTGLCPVVLPYANAAVGSRDNEIRALITKQNTLWIGTRLGLFSLDATTDDISPAPVADSMTTPIINHLLFDTDGNLLLGTYNGLFRYNPQQQKFLKFRRQDSLLPTVNVRSMFIDRTGVLWLGSRENGLFYARHSASAFSSLTSLLPGEQAEDLSFTVTSVFNQGDLLWLGSAEYLYRIDRKLEKMQRYQTSGRVNTIRSDNQGRVFAATDVGLFRYEPASDQLQRVDQPFTLAKARNDNIRDLIINDQGQFWFGLWGEGILFWDPATQQTKLLLSDVMRQKVGDAVQALYQKGDFLWVGTRYSGLFQISTSTGELRHISEDKTSGLSLPSQDVQCVEPGPADSILICTEQGLVVYQPQTLTQQLWDGRSGLLTQNIVGAHTDADSNVWLLSAKGLTLKPAGSSRFITFTRQDGLVATELVFKAIFNDQSGTIFLGTIAGLAIVEPKLLWVNELSPTVAVPEILINHQPLPMLAHSNDWPAIVLKPTDSSVEFKFASLDYHDVSRNQFLYRLRGFDPDWILQSDKRAAYYSNLPAGDYVLEVKGSNNHGLFSDKTVEIQLQVLPPWWQYRTVQVLMGIITLLLILAGHQYRLRHVRQINRLLQNSVQERAKAQLILETKVAERTSALEESSLTLSLRSKQLEKSLQEVAKANRELKRLDKLKDEFISVVSHELRTPLTSIRGAVGLIAQRVVEPGSDPYQLLIQTAVNNCERLSSIINDLLDVQKFEAGKFVLQLKPVDLVDLVQQAISASNAYAHKYQVSVTLQADLAMPLTVNVDALRIRQVVDNLLSNAIKFSHQGGAVLVELSGDEQQVKVAITDQGVGIPESFHQRVFDKFSQADASDSRTQEGTGLGLTICKKIIESHQGQIGFVSQEQQGSCFWVTLPRLASLP
;
A
#
# COMPACT_ATOMS: atom_id res chain seq x y z
N MET A 1 -27.78 -47.56 -0.12
CA MET A 1 -29.26 -47.59 -0.20
C MET A 1 -29.92 -46.20 -0.26
N LEU A 2 -29.25 -45.18 -0.82
CA LEU A 2 -29.83 -43.85 -1.08
C LEU A 2 -29.74 -43.42 -2.56
N CYS A 3 -29.24 -44.29 -3.45
CA CYS A 3 -29.23 -44.07 -4.90
C CYS A 3 -30.44 -44.67 -5.65
N CYS A 4 -31.27 -45.50 -5.01
CA CYS A 4 -32.51 -46.01 -5.64
C CYS A 4 -33.71 -45.07 -5.49
N GLY A 5 -33.62 -43.99 -4.71
CA GLY A 5 -34.73 -43.05 -4.47
C GLY A 5 -34.87 -41.93 -5.52
N LEU A 6 -33.78 -41.55 -6.20
CA LEU A 6 -33.79 -40.43 -7.14
C LEU A 6 -34.10 -40.84 -8.59
N VAL A 7 -33.90 -42.12 -8.94
CA VAL A 7 -34.31 -42.66 -10.26
C VAL A 7 -35.83 -42.90 -10.33
N GLY A 8 -36.49 -43.16 -9.20
CA GLY A 8 -37.95 -43.36 -9.12
C GLY A 8 -38.78 -42.07 -9.25
N LEU A 9 -38.27 -40.93 -8.79
CA LEU A 9 -38.96 -39.64 -8.90
C LEU A 9 -38.87 -39.03 -10.31
N GLY A 10 -37.82 -39.32 -11.07
CA GLY A 10 -37.71 -38.93 -12.48
C GLY A 10 -38.65 -39.71 -13.41
N TRP A 11 -38.93 -40.98 -13.10
CA TRP A 11 -39.88 -41.81 -13.86
C TRP A 11 -41.34 -41.41 -13.65
N LEU A 12 -41.72 -41.02 -12.42
CA LEU A 12 -43.09 -40.60 -12.07
C LEU A 12 -43.51 -39.24 -12.64
N VAL A 13 -42.55 -38.34 -12.93
CA VAL A 13 -42.83 -37.04 -13.56
C VAL A 13 -42.94 -37.17 -15.09
N LEU A 14 -42.24 -38.13 -15.69
CA LEU A 14 -42.31 -38.44 -17.12
C LEU A 14 -43.58 -39.22 -17.50
N GLU A 15 -44.13 -40.08 -16.63
CA GLU A 15 -45.43 -40.73 -16.86
C GLU A 15 -46.60 -39.71 -16.80
N ARG A 16 -46.57 -38.74 -15.87
CA ARG A 16 -47.62 -37.70 -15.78
C ARG A 16 -47.59 -36.66 -16.90
N HIS A 17 -46.47 -36.48 -17.60
CA HIS A 17 -46.40 -35.65 -18.81
C HIS A 17 -46.66 -36.44 -20.11
N ALA A 18 -46.51 -37.76 -20.09
CA ALA A 18 -46.86 -38.62 -21.22
C ALA A 18 -48.38 -38.81 -21.38
N GLU A 19 -49.16 -38.82 -20.28
CA GLU A 19 -50.63 -38.89 -20.35
C GLU A 19 -51.29 -37.63 -20.92
N VAL A 20 -50.66 -36.45 -20.80
CA VAL A 20 -51.22 -35.17 -21.31
C VAL A 20 -50.86 -34.92 -22.78
N MET A 21 -49.80 -35.55 -23.30
CA MET A 21 -49.33 -35.37 -24.69
C MET A 21 -49.89 -36.39 -25.70
N LEU A 22 -50.74 -37.34 -25.27
CA LEU A 22 -51.36 -38.35 -26.15
C LEU A 22 -52.56 -37.84 -26.95
N ASN A 23 -52.93 -36.56 -26.85
CA ASN A 23 -54.14 -36.00 -27.48
C ASN A 23 -53.91 -34.95 -28.59
N SER A 24 -52.75 -34.93 -29.25
CA SER A 24 -52.61 -34.10 -30.46
C SER A 24 -51.76 -34.74 -31.55
N HIS A 25 -52.36 -34.85 -32.74
CA HIS A 25 -51.75 -35.34 -33.96
C HIS A 25 -50.62 -34.42 -34.46
N ARG A 26 -49.35 -34.78 -34.20
CA ARG A 26 -48.18 -34.38 -35.00
C ARG A 26 -47.10 -35.48 -34.98
N PRO A 27 -46.31 -35.66 -36.06
CA PRO A 27 -45.47 -36.84 -36.23
C PRO A 27 -44.30 -36.85 -35.25
N ALA A 28 -44.01 -38.04 -34.71
CA ALA A 28 -42.93 -38.28 -33.74
C ALA A 28 -41.54 -38.02 -34.37
N LEU A 29 -40.73 -37.16 -33.74
CA LEU A 29 -39.32 -36.98 -34.11
C LEU A 29 -38.55 -38.29 -33.99
N SER A 30 -37.65 -38.56 -34.95
CA SER A 30 -36.83 -39.77 -35.00
C SER A 30 -35.85 -39.84 -33.82
N TRP A 31 -35.47 -41.06 -33.43
CA TRP A 31 -34.49 -41.31 -32.36
C TRP A 31 -33.16 -40.57 -32.58
N SER A 32 -32.75 -40.36 -33.83
CA SER A 32 -31.55 -39.57 -34.18
C SER A 32 -31.68 -38.08 -33.83
N GLN A 33 -32.87 -37.48 -33.97
CA GLN A 33 -33.10 -36.08 -33.60
C GLN A 33 -33.14 -35.91 -32.08
N LYS A 34 -33.71 -36.86 -31.33
CA LYS A 34 -33.65 -36.85 -29.86
C LYS A 34 -32.22 -37.01 -29.34
N LEU A 35 -31.41 -37.87 -29.99
CA LEU A 35 -29.99 -38.03 -29.65
C LEU A 35 -29.20 -36.76 -30.00
N PHE A 36 -29.51 -36.09 -31.10
CA PHE A 36 -28.87 -34.82 -31.50
C PHE A 36 -29.22 -33.67 -30.54
N TYR A 37 -30.47 -33.56 -30.08
CA TYR A 37 -30.85 -32.60 -29.04
C TYR A 37 -30.22 -32.94 -27.67
N LEU A 38 -30.09 -34.22 -27.33
CA LEU A 38 -29.39 -34.65 -26.11
C LEU A 38 -27.89 -34.38 -26.16
N LEU A 39 -27.25 -34.55 -27.33
CA LEU A 39 -25.84 -34.21 -27.55
C LEU A 39 -25.59 -32.71 -27.56
N ILE A 40 -26.53 -31.90 -28.07
CA ILE A 40 -26.47 -30.43 -27.99
C ILE A 40 -26.70 -29.94 -26.56
N THR A 41 -27.55 -30.59 -25.76
CA THR A 41 -27.73 -30.22 -24.34
C THR A 41 -26.60 -30.71 -23.45
N LEU A 42 -25.92 -31.82 -23.79
CA LEU A 42 -24.71 -32.29 -23.10
C LEU A 42 -23.44 -31.51 -23.50
N THR A 43 -23.41 -30.84 -24.65
CA THR A 43 -22.28 -29.99 -25.06
C THR A 43 -22.40 -28.53 -24.60
N PHE A 44 -23.47 -28.18 -23.86
CA PHE A 44 -23.72 -26.82 -23.38
C PHE A 44 -23.86 -26.70 -21.86
N TYR A 45 -23.09 -27.42 -21.04
CA TYR A 45 -23.02 -27.11 -19.60
C TYR A 45 -21.65 -27.35 -18.98
N THR A 46 -20.67 -26.57 -19.43
CA THR A 46 -19.62 -26.01 -18.56
C THR A 46 -19.42 -24.54 -18.93
N SER A 47 -20.49 -23.74 -18.88
CA SER A 47 -20.31 -22.30 -18.81
C SER A 47 -19.65 -22.02 -17.47
N ALA A 48 -18.35 -21.69 -17.47
CA ALA A 48 -17.72 -21.05 -16.33
C ALA A 48 -18.61 -19.86 -15.95
N ALA A 49 -19.27 -19.94 -14.80
CA ALA A 49 -20.16 -18.88 -14.36
C ALA A 49 -19.28 -17.69 -13.96
N PHE A 50 -19.17 -16.70 -14.85
CA PHE A 50 -18.57 -15.43 -14.51
C PHE A 50 -19.41 -14.76 -13.41
N GLY A 51 -18.76 -14.03 -12.52
CA GLY A 51 -19.48 -13.30 -11.48
C GLY A 51 -18.59 -12.54 -10.52
N TYR A 52 -19.20 -11.58 -9.81
CA TYR A 52 -18.55 -10.84 -8.74
C TYR A 52 -18.51 -11.72 -7.48
N THR A 53 -17.34 -12.26 -7.13
CA THR A 53 -17.19 -13.20 -6.01
C THR A 53 -16.37 -12.67 -4.84
N GLU A 54 -15.43 -11.76 -5.10
CA GLU A 54 -14.60 -11.15 -4.07
C GLU A 54 -14.76 -9.64 -4.08
N PHE A 55 -15.22 -9.08 -2.95
CA PHE A 55 -15.36 -7.65 -2.74
C PHE A 55 -14.23 -7.15 -1.86
N LYS A 56 -13.57 -6.09 -2.31
CA LYS A 56 -12.63 -5.31 -1.51
C LYS A 56 -13.31 -4.08 -0.96
N ARG A 57 -12.98 -3.74 0.29
CA ARG A 57 -13.44 -2.53 0.97
C ARG A 57 -12.35 -1.46 0.87
N ILE A 58 -12.77 -0.23 0.63
CA ILE A 58 -11.97 0.99 0.78
C ILE A 58 -12.68 1.83 1.86
N GLY A 59 -12.06 1.87 3.04
CA GLY A 59 -12.56 2.56 4.22
C GLY A 59 -11.73 3.80 4.58
N VAL A 60 -12.00 4.36 5.76
CA VAL A 60 -11.26 5.51 6.29
C VAL A 60 -9.79 5.18 6.51
N ASP A 61 -9.49 3.94 6.90
CA ASP A 61 -8.14 3.42 7.08
C ASP A 61 -7.32 3.40 5.77
N ASP A 62 -8.02 3.37 4.62
CA ASP A 62 -7.43 3.39 3.27
C ASP A 62 -7.35 4.82 2.68
N GLY A 63 -7.65 5.85 3.47
CA GLY A 63 -7.60 7.26 3.07
C GLY A 63 -8.93 7.85 2.60
N LEU A 64 -10.05 7.11 2.70
CA LEU A 64 -11.37 7.67 2.41
C LEU A 64 -11.76 8.67 3.51
N PRO A 65 -12.10 9.93 3.20
CA PRO A 65 -12.42 10.92 4.24
C PRO A 65 -13.59 10.54 5.16
N ASN A 66 -14.59 9.83 4.63
CA ASN A 66 -15.75 9.36 5.40
C ASN A 66 -16.35 8.09 4.78
N ALA A 67 -16.82 7.17 5.62
CA ALA A 67 -17.35 5.86 5.23
C ALA A 67 -18.75 5.88 4.60
N THR A 68 -19.49 6.99 4.65
CA THR A 68 -20.83 7.07 4.06
C THR A 68 -20.77 7.52 2.60
N ILE A 69 -20.92 6.59 1.67
CA ILE A 69 -20.95 6.86 0.22
C ILE A 69 -22.37 6.69 -0.32
N TYR A 70 -22.98 7.80 -0.78
CA TYR A 70 -24.35 7.79 -1.31
C TYR A 70 -24.41 7.50 -2.79
N SER A 71 -23.51 8.09 -3.57
CA SER A 71 -23.50 7.98 -5.03
C SER A 71 -22.07 7.77 -5.54
N VAL A 72 -21.96 7.01 -6.62
CA VAL A 72 -20.72 6.70 -7.32
C VAL A 72 -20.96 6.89 -8.82
N ALA A 73 -20.06 7.60 -9.50
CA ALA A 73 -20.10 7.79 -10.94
C ALA A 73 -18.68 7.82 -11.53
N GLN A 74 -18.55 7.68 -12.84
CA GLN A 74 -17.28 7.86 -13.55
C GLN A 74 -17.39 8.97 -14.58
N ASP A 75 -16.38 9.83 -14.66
CA ASP A 75 -16.33 10.90 -15.67
C ASP A 75 -15.78 10.44 -17.02
N GLN A 76 -15.73 11.37 -17.98
CA GLN A 76 -15.23 11.07 -19.33
C GLN A 76 -13.73 10.76 -19.40
N HIS A 77 -12.94 11.21 -18.43
CA HIS A 77 -11.50 11.00 -18.34
C HIS A 77 -11.15 9.70 -17.60
N GLY A 78 -12.10 9.11 -16.89
CA GLY A 78 -11.97 7.83 -16.20
C GLY A 78 -11.92 7.94 -14.69
N TYR A 79 -11.95 9.14 -14.11
CA TYR A 79 -11.97 9.32 -12.65
C TYR A 79 -13.28 8.82 -12.04
N ILE A 80 -13.17 8.17 -10.89
CA ILE A 80 -14.32 7.80 -10.06
C ILE A 80 -14.67 8.97 -9.16
N TRP A 81 -15.93 9.35 -9.16
CA TRP A 81 -16.48 10.43 -8.34
C TRP A 81 -17.46 9.86 -7.33
N LEU A 82 -17.36 10.34 -6.10
CA LEU A 82 -18.12 9.86 -4.95
C LEU A 82 -18.78 11.03 -4.23
N THR A 83 -19.96 10.79 -3.68
CA THR A 83 -20.60 11.73 -2.77
C THR A 83 -20.68 11.18 -1.37
N SER A 84 -20.28 11.99 -0.40
CA SER A 84 -20.16 11.61 1.00
C SER A 84 -20.88 12.58 1.92
N THR A 85 -21.22 12.10 3.13
CA THR A 85 -21.57 13.00 4.24
C THR A 85 -20.32 13.73 4.73
N ASN A 86 -20.48 14.97 5.18
CA ASN A 86 -19.45 15.87 5.73
C ASN A 86 -18.26 16.23 4.81
N SER A 87 -17.89 15.39 3.86
CA SER A 87 -16.77 15.57 2.92
C SER A 87 -17.24 16.01 1.52
N GLY A 88 -18.55 16.01 1.28
CA GLY A 88 -19.13 16.52 0.04
C GLY A 88 -18.80 15.68 -1.18
N LEU A 89 -18.12 16.28 -2.16
CA LEU A 89 -17.79 15.67 -3.43
C LEU A 89 -16.32 15.24 -3.44
N LEU A 90 -16.08 13.96 -3.71
CA LEU A 90 -14.76 13.37 -3.76
C LEU A 90 -14.45 12.87 -5.17
N ARG A 91 -13.20 13.02 -5.59
CA ARG A 91 -12.63 12.39 -6.78
C ARG A 91 -11.59 11.35 -6.37
N TYR A 92 -11.62 10.19 -6.99
CA TYR A 92 -10.72 9.08 -6.75
C TYR A 92 -9.98 8.68 -8.03
N ASP A 93 -8.65 8.74 -7.98
CA ASP A 93 -7.74 8.44 -9.10
C ASP A 93 -7.20 7.00 -9.06
N GLY A 94 -7.63 6.20 -8.09
CA GLY A 94 -7.16 4.83 -7.86
C GLY A 94 -6.18 4.73 -6.69
N TYR A 95 -5.67 5.85 -6.19
CA TYR A 95 -4.61 5.87 -5.20
C TYR A 95 -4.86 6.89 -4.09
N SER A 96 -5.56 7.98 -4.39
CA SER A 96 -5.80 9.10 -3.50
C SER A 96 -7.18 9.72 -3.74
N PHE A 97 -7.77 10.23 -2.66
CA PHE A 97 -9.01 10.99 -2.70
C PHE A 97 -8.70 12.48 -2.70
N SER A 98 -9.38 13.23 -3.56
CA SER A 98 -9.31 14.69 -3.61
C SER A 98 -10.70 15.27 -3.36
N GLU A 99 -10.81 16.17 -2.38
CA GLU A 99 -12.05 16.87 -2.07
C GLU A 99 -12.27 18.04 -3.03
N PHE A 100 -13.49 18.16 -3.54
CA PHE A 100 -13.91 19.27 -4.38
C PHE A 100 -14.98 20.08 -3.66
N PRO A 101 -14.69 21.34 -3.28
CA PRO A 101 -15.63 22.15 -2.52
C PRO A 101 -16.85 22.49 -3.38
N ILE A 102 -18.02 22.04 -2.93
CA ILE A 102 -19.32 22.35 -3.53
C ILE A 102 -20.02 23.53 -2.85
N LEU A 103 -19.44 24.03 -1.74
CA LEU A 103 -19.88 25.19 -0.98
C LEU A 103 -18.78 26.25 -0.97
N THR A 104 -19.17 27.53 -0.97
CA THR A 104 -18.24 28.63 -0.72
C THR A 104 -17.86 28.67 0.77
N VAL A 105 -16.73 29.34 1.10
CA VAL A 105 -16.26 29.46 2.49
C VAL A 105 -17.33 30.08 3.40
N SER A 106 -18.07 31.08 2.92
CA SER A 106 -19.15 31.73 3.69
C SER A 106 -20.36 30.81 3.92
N GLU A 107 -20.66 29.94 2.97
CA GLU A 107 -21.76 28.97 3.08
C GLU A 107 -21.40 27.84 4.02
N MET A 108 -20.16 27.36 3.95
CA MET A 108 -19.62 26.36 4.87
C MET A 108 -19.65 26.86 6.31
N GLN A 109 -19.34 28.15 6.55
CA GLN A 109 -19.46 28.76 7.89
C GLN A 109 -20.90 28.82 8.42
N HIS A 110 -21.90 28.97 7.54
CA HIS A 110 -23.31 29.01 7.95
C HIS A 110 -23.92 27.63 8.21
N LEU A 111 -23.59 26.64 7.38
CA LEU A 111 -24.21 25.32 7.42
C LEU A 111 -23.46 24.33 8.32
N GLY A 112 -22.14 24.47 8.43
CA GLY A 112 -21.29 23.55 9.20
C GLY A 112 -21.04 22.18 8.56
N HIS A 113 -21.79 21.78 7.52
CA HIS A 113 -21.62 20.51 6.81
C HIS A 113 -21.93 20.63 5.30
N GLN A 114 -21.36 19.73 4.50
CA GLN A 114 -21.48 19.71 3.03
C GLN A 114 -22.03 18.37 2.52
N ASP A 115 -23.22 17.98 2.97
CA ASP A 115 -23.77 16.66 2.60
C ASP A 115 -24.29 16.64 1.16
N VAL A 116 -23.71 15.73 0.36
CA VAL A 116 -24.13 15.48 -1.03
C VAL A 116 -24.74 14.08 -1.13
N GLY A 117 -26.01 14.02 -1.52
CA GLY A 117 -26.79 12.78 -1.55
C GLY A 117 -26.86 12.12 -2.92
N VAL A 118 -26.63 12.85 -4.01
CA VAL A 118 -26.72 12.32 -5.38
C VAL A 118 -25.77 13.04 -6.32
N LEU A 119 -25.20 12.29 -7.25
CA LEU A 119 -24.28 12.76 -8.27
C LEU A 119 -24.82 12.43 -9.66
N LEU A 120 -24.65 13.34 -10.61
CA LEU A 120 -24.82 13.06 -12.03
C LEU A 120 -23.72 13.77 -12.82
N ILE A 121 -23.06 13.04 -13.71
CA ILE A 121 -22.15 13.61 -14.70
C ILE A 121 -22.91 13.65 -16.02
N ASP A 122 -23.14 14.85 -16.54
CA ASP A 122 -23.93 15.01 -17.77
C ASP A 122 -23.12 14.68 -19.04
N ARG A 123 -23.78 14.64 -20.19
CA ARG A 123 -23.13 14.40 -21.50
C ARG A 123 -22.06 15.43 -21.88
N LYS A 124 -22.10 16.64 -21.31
CA LYS A 124 -21.09 17.70 -21.48
C LYS A 124 -19.98 17.60 -20.41
N ASN A 125 -19.98 16.53 -19.62
CA ASN A 125 -19.07 16.23 -18.54
C ASN A 125 -19.17 17.19 -17.35
N ASN A 126 -20.26 17.97 -17.20
CA ASN A 126 -20.46 18.79 -16.00
C ASN A 126 -20.87 17.91 -14.83
N ILE A 127 -20.45 18.30 -13.62
CA ILE A 127 -20.86 17.62 -12.40
C ILE A 127 -22.08 18.30 -11.83
N TRP A 128 -23.13 17.54 -11.60
CA TRP A 128 -24.32 17.94 -10.88
C TRP A 128 -24.36 17.23 -9.53
N ALA A 129 -24.32 18.00 -8.45
CA ALA A 129 -24.29 17.51 -7.08
C ALA A 129 -25.55 17.97 -6.34
N GLY A 130 -26.40 17.01 -5.97
CA GLY A 130 -27.60 17.26 -5.19
C GLY A 130 -27.29 17.26 -3.70
N THR A 131 -27.54 18.38 -3.03
CA THR A 131 -27.22 18.57 -1.61
C THR A 131 -28.41 18.29 -0.69
N TRP A 132 -28.13 18.07 0.59
CA TRP A 132 -29.16 17.94 1.63
C TRP A 132 -29.33 19.22 2.43
N GLY A 133 -29.99 20.21 1.82
CA GLY A 133 -30.33 21.46 2.49
C GLY A 133 -29.93 22.72 1.72
N TYR A 134 -29.26 22.58 0.57
CA TYR A 134 -28.81 23.73 -0.23
C TYR A 134 -29.16 23.63 -1.73
N GLY A 135 -30.04 22.70 -2.11
CA GLY A 135 -30.46 22.54 -3.48
C GLY A 135 -29.43 21.86 -4.37
N LEU A 136 -29.31 22.31 -5.62
CA LEU A 136 -28.52 21.68 -6.66
C LEU A 136 -27.30 22.55 -7.02
N SER A 137 -26.12 21.96 -6.97
CA SER A 137 -24.87 22.57 -7.41
C SER A 137 -24.43 21.99 -8.75
N ARG A 138 -23.93 22.84 -9.65
CA ARG A 138 -23.31 22.46 -10.93
C ARG A 138 -21.88 22.96 -10.96
N ILE A 139 -20.94 22.07 -11.27
CA ILE A 139 -19.55 22.43 -11.60
C ILE A 139 -19.39 22.29 -13.11
N ASP A 140 -19.03 23.39 -13.76
CA ASP A 140 -18.76 23.40 -15.19
C ASP A 140 -17.48 22.63 -15.52
N ALA A 141 -17.56 21.74 -16.51
CA ALA A 141 -16.50 20.77 -16.79
C ALA A 141 -15.18 21.43 -17.23
N VAL A 142 -15.29 22.56 -17.94
CA VAL A 142 -14.18 23.24 -18.61
C VAL A 142 -13.63 24.35 -17.74
N THR A 143 -14.51 25.19 -17.21
CA THR A 143 -14.13 26.39 -16.46
C THR A 143 -13.94 26.13 -14.96
N GLY A 144 -14.47 25.02 -14.44
CA GLY A 144 -14.52 24.75 -13.01
C GLY A 144 -15.49 25.66 -12.24
N GLN A 145 -16.27 26.50 -12.94
CA GLN A 145 -17.17 27.45 -12.31
C GLN A 145 -18.33 26.74 -11.60
N LEU A 146 -18.54 27.08 -10.33
CA LEU A 146 -19.67 26.61 -9.53
C LEU A 146 -20.90 27.48 -9.77
N SER A 147 -22.00 26.86 -10.20
CA SER A 147 -23.34 27.46 -10.35
C SER A 147 -24.33 26.77 -9.42
N ARG A 148 -25.36 27.49 -8.96
CA ARG A 148 -26.29 27.00 -7.95
C ARG A 148 -27.74 27.26 -8.29
N TYR A 149 -28.59 26.28 -7.97
CA TYR A 149 -30.03 26.34 -8.12
C TYR A 149 -30.67 26.09 -6.75
N VAL A 150 -31.38 27.09 -6.23
CA VAL A 150 -32.06 27.07 -4.93
C VAL A 150 -33.57 27.24 -5.10
N VAL A 151 -34.32 27.02 -4.02
CA VAL A 151 -35.76 27.29 -3.99
C VAL A 151 -35.97 28.79 -4.10
N ASP A 152 -36.75 29.23 -5.09
CA ASP A 152 -37.24 30.60 -5.20
C ASP A 152 -38.77 30.56 -5.20
N LYS A 153 -39.38 31.14 -4.15
CA LYS A 153 -40.83 31.20 -4.02
C LYS A 153 -41.48 32.28 -4.90
N ASN A 154 -40.67 33.18 -5.46
CA ASN A 154 -41.11 34.33 -6.25
C ASN A 154 -40.83 34.15 -7.75
N SER A 155 -40.25 33.03 -8.17
CA SER A 155 -39.86 32.75 -9.55
C SER A 155 -40.11 31.29 -9.91
N ASP A 156 -40.68 31.06 -11.10
CA ASP A 156 -40.85 29.72 -11.68
C ASP A 156 -39.51 29.07 -12.07
N GLN A 157 -38.39 29.79 -11.92
CA GLN A 157 -37.03 29.31 -12.20
C GLN A 157 -36.38 28.56 -11.02
N GLY A 158 -37.04 28.48 -9.86
CA GLY A 158 -36.52 27.81 -8.66
C GLY A 158 -36.77 26.29 -8.65
N ILE A 159 -35.93 25.55 -7.90
CA ILE A 159 -36.18 24.13 -7.63
C ILE A 159 -37.28 23.94 -6.58
N ALA A 160 -37.98 22.81 -6.61
CA ALA A 160 -39.13 22.51 -5.75
C ALA A 160 -38.76 22.31 -4.27
N GLY A 161 -37.53 21.90 -3.98
CA GLY A 161 -37.06 21.64 -2.62
C GLY A 161 -35.54 21.69 -2.49
N MET A 162 -35.06 21.98 -1.28
CA MET A 162 -33.62 22.11 -0.99
C MET A 162 -32.89 20.77 -0.78
N GLN A 163 -33.62 19.66 -0.68
CA GLN A 163 -33.05 18.32 -0.53
C GLN A 163 -33.23 17.54 -1.83
N VAL A 164 -32.19 17.50 -2.65
CA VAL A 164 -32.18 16.77 -3.92
C VAL A 164 -31.84 15.30 -3.66
N GLN A 165 -32.66 14.37 -4.15
CA GLN A 165 -32.50 12.93 -3.92
C GLN A 165 -32.29 12.13 -5.21
N ALA A 166 -32.80 12.62 -6.35
CA ALA A 166 -32.65 11.95 -7.63
C ALA A 166 -32.26 12.97 -8.71
N LEU A 167 -31.32 12.59 -9.57
CA LEU A 167 -30.92 13.33 -10.76
C LEU A 167 -30.94 12.38 -11.95
N PHE A 168 -31.50 12.82 -13.06
CA PHE A 168 -31.59 12.02 -14.28
C PHE A 168 -31.53 12.90 -15.51
N GLN A 169 -30.69 12.56 -16.48
CA GLN A 169 -30.66 13.24 -17.79
C GLN A 169 -31.37 12.38 -18.82
N ASP A 170 -32.40 12.93 -19.47
CA ASP A 170 -33.14 12.22 -20.51
C ASP A 170 -32.41 12.24 -21.87
N GLN A 171 -32.94 11.47 -22.82
CA GLN A 171 -32.39 11.39 -24.17
C GLN A 171 -32.38 12.73 -24.93
N ALA A 172 -33.32 13.63 -24.64
CA ALA A 172 -33.42 14.97 -25.22
C ALA A 172 -32.46 15.97 -24.55
N GLY A 173 -31.78 15.58 -23.48
CA GLY A 173 -30.82 16.39 -22.75
C GLY A 173 -31.43 17.23 -21.62
N ASN A 174 -32.71 17.07 -21.29
CA ASN A 174 -33.29 17.72 -20.12
C ASN A 174 -32.76 17.04 -18.85
N LEU A 175 -32.52 17.86 -17.83
CA LEU A 175 -32.16 17.39 -16.50
C LEU A 175 -33.41 17.36 -15.61
N TRP A 176 -33.75 16.18 -15.13
CA TRP A 176 -34.82 15.94 -14.18
C TRP A 176 -34.27 15.91 -12.76
N ILE A 177 -34.89 16.69 -11.88
CA ILE A 177 -34.42 16.98 -10.52
C ILE A 177 -35.52 16.56 -9.55
N GLY A 178 -35.34 15.39 -8.93
CA GLY A 178 -36.23 14.86 -7.91
C GLY A 178 -35.80 15.32 -6.52
N THR A 179 -36.71 15.97 -5.80
CA THR A 179 -36.48 16.46 -4.43
C THR A 179 -37.42 15.79 -3.43
N THR A 180 -37.25 16.08 -2.14
CA THR A 180 -38.22 15.67 -1.12
C THR A 180 -39.56 16.39 -1.20
N SER A 181 -39.66 17.45 -2.02
CA SER A 181 -40.81 18.35 -2.06
C SER A 181 -41.39 18.56 -3.47
N GLY A 182 -40.88 17.85 -4.48
CA GLY A 182 -41.42 17.89 -5.84
C GLY A 182 -40.39 17.51 -6.91
N LEU A 183 -40.84 17.57 -8.16
CA LEU A 183 -40.05 17.27 -9.36
C LEU A 183 -39.88 18.52 -10.21
N ASN A 184 -38.65 18.80 -10.65
CA ASN A 184 -38.37 19.83 -11.65
C ASN A 184 -37.74 19.21 -12.90
N ARG A 185 -37.94 19.90 -14.03
CA ARG A 185 -37.26 19.67 -15.29
C ARG A 185 -36.52 20.94 -15.69
N LEU A 186 -35.23 20.82 -15.94
CA LEU A 186 -34.37 21.87 -16.48
C LEU A 186 -34.07 21.53 -17.94
N SER A 187 -34.57 22.38 -18.84
CA SER A 187 -34.35 22.22 -20.27
C SER A 187 -32.95 22.68 -20.69
N PRO A 188 -32.40 22.20 -21.83
CA PRO A 188 -31.06 22.57 -22.30
C PRO A 188 -30.85 24.07 -22.53
N ASP A 189 -31.93 24.83 -22.74
CA ASP A 189 -31.96 26.29 -22.87
C ASP A 189 -31.85 27.02 -21.51
N GLY A 190 -31.83 26.28 -20.41
CA GLY A 190 -31.73 26.80 -19.04
C GLY A 190 -33.08 27.07 -18.39
N LYS A 191 -34.21 26.74 -19.03
CA LYS A 191 -35.54 26.96 -18.46
C LYS A 191 -35.88 25.88 -17.43
N MET A 192 -36.22 26.29 -16.21
CA MET A 192 -36.72 25.39 -15.16
C MET A 192 -38.26 25.34 -15.16
N THR A 193 -38.83 24.14 -15.00
CA THR A 193 -40.29 23.90 -14.90
C THR A 193 -40.59 22.87 -13.82
N GLN A 194 -41.57 23.13 -12.97
CA GLN A 194 -42.04 22.17 -11.96
C GLN A 194 -43.13 21.25 -12.54
N ILE A 195 -43.01 19.94 -12.30
CA ILE A 195 -43.91 18.92 -12.81
C ILE A 195 -44.72 18.33 -11.66
N GLY A 196 -46.05 18.30 -11.80
CA GLY A 196 -46.97 17.67 -10.85
C GLY A 196 -46.98 18.30 -9.45
N ALA A 197 -46.80 19.61 -9.37
CA ALA A 197 -46.94 20.37 -8.12
C ALA A 197 -48.31 20.12 -7.47
N ALA A 198 -48.39 20.21 -6.14
CA ALA A 198 -49.61 19.90 -5.38
C ALA A 198 -50.83 20.76 -5.77
N ASN A 199 -50.60 21.96 -6.31
CA ASN A 199 -51.62 22.89 -6.80
C ASN A 199 -51.82 22.84 -8.32
N SER A 200 -51.17 21.91 -9.03
CA SER A 200 -51.30 21.77 -10.48
C SER A 200 -52.55 20.97 -10.88
N LEU A 201 -52.93 21.05 -12.16
CA LEU A 201 -54.06 20.30 -12.72
C LEU A 201 -53.84 18.78 -12.70
N GLN A 202 -52.58 18.32 -12.69
CA GLN A 202 -52.19 16.92 -12.66
C GLN A 202 -51.13 16.72 -11.56
N PRO A 203 -51.52 16.72 -10.27
CA PRO A 203 -50.57 16.61 -9.17
C PRO A 203 -49.99 15.19 -9.08
N LEU A 204 -48.74 15.08 -8.63
CA LEU A 204 -48.16 13.81 -8.18
C LEU A 204 -48.87 13.33 -6.91
N GLN A 205 -49.10 12.02 -6.79
CA GLN A 205 -49.69 11.39 -5.61
C GLN A 205 -48.90 11.75 -4.34
N HIS A 206 -47.57 11.73 -4.43
CA HIS A 206 -46.69 12.17 -3.36
C HIS A 206 -45.52 12.98 -3.95
N GLN A 207 -45.14 14.07 -3.27
CA GLN A 207 -44.16 15.04 -3.78
C GLN A 207 -42.69 14.61 -3.63
N ARG A 208 -42.41 13.69 -2.69
CA ARG A 208 -41.07 13.11 -2.54
C ARG A 208 -40.75 12.15 -3.68
N ILE A 209 -39.70 12.47 -4.44
CA ILE A 209 -39.20 11.69 -5.56
C ILE A 209 -37.99 10.87 -5.13
N TRP A 210 -38.02 9.57 -5.40
CA TRP A 210 -36.96 8.63 -5.04
C TRP A 210 -36.10 8.20 -6.24
N SER A 211 -36.72 7.98 -7.40
CA SER A 211 -36.03 7.47 -8.57
C SER A 211 -36.71 7.93 -9.86
N LEU A 212 -35.92 8.00 -10.93
CA LEU A 212 -36.33 8.46 -12.25
C LEU A 212 -35.69 7.55 -13.30
N GLN A 213 -36.45 7.13 -14.31
CA GLN A 213 -35.93 6.29 -15.38
C GLN A 213 -36.67 6.55 -16.69
N GLN A 214 -35.97 6.54 -17.82
CA GLN A 214 -36.59 6.63 -19.14
C GLN A 214 -36.67 5.27 -19.82
N THR A 215 -37.82 4.94 -20.40
CA THR A 215 -38.03 3.79 -21.30
C THR A 215 -37.72 4.16 -22.76
N ALA A 216 -37.53 3.15 -23.61
CA ALA A 216 -37.09 3.34 -25.00
C ALA A 216 -38.07 4.16 -25.86
N ASP A 217 -39.35 4.18 -25.49
CA ASP A 217 -40.43 4.99 -26.10
C ASP A 217 -40.37 6.48 -25.72
N GLY A 218 -39.43 6.87 -24.85
CA GLY A 218 -39.27 8.24 -24.38
C GLY A 218 -40.07 8.57 -23.10
N THR A 219 -40.90 7.65 -22.60
CA THR A 219 -41.67 7.85 -21.35
C THR A 219 -40.72 7.96 -20.15
N ILE A 220 -40.93 8.98 -19.31
CA ILE A 220 -40.15 9.17 -18.07
C ILE A 220 -40.95 8.61 -16.90
N TRP A 221 -40.46 7.54 -16.29
CA TRP A 221 -41.04 6.92 -15.09
C TRP A 221 -40.50 7.58 -13.83
N ILE A 222 -41.40 7.83 -12.88
CA ILE A 222 -41.19 8.64 -11.69
C ILE A 222 -41.60 7.81 -10.47
N GLY A 223 -40.61 7.35 -9.70
CA GLY A 223 -40.82 6.64 -8.45
C GLY A 223 -41.02 7.62 -7.30
N THR A 224 -42.19 7.58 -6.66
CA THR A 224 -42.53 8.43 -5.52
C THR A 224 -42.57 7.64 -4.21
N ALA A 225 -42.79 8.31 -3.08
CA ALA A 225 -43.00 7.63 -1.80
C ALA A 225 -44.31 6.84 -1.72
N GLU A 226 -45.28 7.13 -2.60
CA GLU A 226 -46.60 6.49 -2.63
C GLU A 226 -47.03 6.15 -4.07
N GLY A 227 -46.21 5.35 -4.77
CA GLY A 227 -46.54 4.81 -6.08
C GLY A 227 -45.69 5.35 -7.23
N LEU A 228 -45.99 4.83 -8.41
CA LEU A 228 -45.27 5.06 -9.66
C LEU A 228 -46.09 5.97 -10.58
N HIS A 229 -45.47 7.02 -11.11
CA HIS A 229 -46.03 7.87 -12.16
C HIS A 229 -45.19 7.77 -13.43
N CYS A 230 -45.72 8.33 -14.51
CA CYS A 230 -45.03 8.47 -15.79
C CYS A 230 -45.35 9.81 -16.44
N TRP A 231 -44.38 10.36 -17.18
CA TRP A 231 -44.51 11.59 -17.95
C TRP A 231 -44.29 11.30 -19.43
N ARG A 232 -45.22 11.78 -20.27
CA ARG A 232 -45.10 11.75 -21.73
C ARG A 232 -45.33 13.16 -22.27
N GLU A 233 -44.49 13.61 -23.18
CA GLU A 233 -44.54 15.01 -23.66
C GLU A 233 -45.88 15.40 -24.29
N GLN A 234 -46.59 14.43 -24.89
CA GLN A 234 -47.87 14.65 -25.55
C GLN A 234 -49.06 14.72 -24.58
N THR A 235 -49.02 13.96 -23.48
CA THR A 235 -50.18 13.74 -22.59
C THR A 235 -49.99 14.25 -21.17
N GLY A 236 -48.78 14.68 -20.82
CA GLY A 236 -48.43 15.12 -19.46
C GLY A 236 -48.26 13.95 -18.50
N LEU A 237 -48.65 14.17 -17.24
CA LEU A 237 -48.49 13.20 -16.15
C LEU A 237 -49.59 12.14 -16.20
N CYS A 238 -49.22 10.87 -16.11
CA CYS A 238 -50.17 9.76 -16.10
C CYS A 238 -50.73 9.47 -14.69
N PRO A 239 -51.86 8.75 -14.60
CA PRO A 239 -52.40 8.28 -13.33
C PRO A 239 -51.39 7.46 -12.52
N VAL A 240 -51.54 7.45 -11.20
CA VAL A 240 -50.66 6.67 -10.31
C VAL A 240 -50.87 5.17 -10.53
N VAL A 241 -49.77 4.43 -10.61
CA VAL A 241 -49.73 2.97 -10.60
C VAL A 241 -49.22 2.51 -9.24
N LEU A 242 -49.96 1.61 -8.59
CA LEU A 242 -49.63 1.06 -7.28
C LEU A 242 -49.22 -0.41 -7.42
N PRO A 243 -47.90 -0.75 -7.33
CA PRO A 243 -47.44 -2.14 -7.39
C PRO A 243 -48.09 -3.04 -6.33
N TYR A 244 -48.44 -2.48 -5.18
CA TYR A 244 -49.15 -3.17 -4.11
C TYR A 244 -50.52 -2.52 -3.88
N ALA A 245 -51.56 -3.10 -4.48
CA ALA A 245 -52.92 -2.55 -4.45
C ALA A 245 -53.56 -2.53 -3.05
N ASN A 246 -53.17 -3.46 -2.17
CA ASN A 246 -53.76 -3.62 -0.83
C ASN A 246 -52.97 -2.89 0.28
N ALA A 247 -52.24 -1.82 -0.07
CA ALA A 247 -51.48 -1.04 0.90
C ALA A 247 -52.40 -0.38 1.93
N ALA A 248 -52.02 -0.43 3.21
CA ALA A 248 -52.72 0.34 4.23
C ALA A 248 -52.51 1.85 4.03
N VAL A 249 -53.50 2.67 4.39
CA VAL A 249 -53.40 4.13 4.27
C VAL A 249 -52.21 4.65 5.08
N GLY A 250 -51.32 5.41 4.43
CA GLY A 250 -50.09 5.93 5.04
C GLY A 250 -48.98 4.90 5.23
N SER A 251 -49.12 3.68 4.71
CA SER A 251 -48.04 2.71 4.69
C SER A 251 -46.96 3.09 3.67
N ARG A 252 -45.78 2.50 3.80
CA ARG A 252 -44.66 2.68 2.86
C ARG A 252 -44.55 1.54 1.85
N ASP A 253 -45.63 0.79 1.66
CA ASP A 253 -45.62 -0.43 0.84
C ASP A 253 -45.41 -0.13 -0.65
N ASN A 254 -45.87 1.04 -1.10
CA ASN A 254 -45.68 1.57 -2.45
C ASN A 254 -44.55 2.62 -2.54
N GLU A 255 -43.56 2.57 -1.65
CA GLU A 255 -42.36 3.42 -1.76
C GLU A 255 -41.44 2.90 -2.87
N ILE A 256 -41.36 3.64 -3.99
CA ILE A 256 -40.64 3.23 -5.20
C ILE A 256 -39.21 3.76 -5.17
N ARG A 257 -38.28 2.96 -4.64
CA ARG A 257 -36.90 3.40 -4.34
C ARG A 257 -35.95 3.35 -5.53
N ALA A 258 -36.15 2.38 -6.41
CA ALA A 258 -35.27 2.17 -7.56
C ALA A 258 -36.08 1.80 -8.80
N LEU A 259 -35.66 2.33 -9.94
CA LEU A 259 -36.22 2.03 -11.25
C LEU A 259 -35.07 1.74 -12.20
N ILE A 260 -35.22 0.69 -13.01
CA ILE A 260 -34.32 0.42 -14.13
C ILE A 260 -35.12 -0.24 -15.24
N THR A 261 -34.78 0.03 -16.50
CA THR A 261 -35.44 -0.61 -17.63
C THR A 261 -34.45 -1.44 -18.43
N LYS A 262 -34.93 -2.53 -19.02
CA LYS A 262 -34.24 -3.29 -20.04
C LYS A 262 -35.26 -3.73 -21.07
N GLN A 263 -35.06 -3.35 -22.32
CA GLN A 263 -36.03 -3.56 -23.40
C GLN A 263 -37.38 -2.89 -23.07
N ASN A 264 -38.46 -3.67 -22.98
CA ASN A 264 -39.82 -3.18 -22.69
C ASN A 264 -40.25 -3.40 -21.24
N THR A 265 -39.38 -3.95 -20.40
CA THR A 265 -39.71 -4.21 -18.99
C THR A 265 -39.09 -3.15 -18.09
N LEU A 266 -39.92 -2.54 -17.25
CA LEU A 266 -39.51 -1.68 -16.15
C LEU A 266 -39.42 -2.52 -14.87
N TRP A 267 -38.23 -2.57 -14.29
CA TRP A 267 -38.00 -3.22 -13.01
C TRP A 267 -38.09 -2.19 -11.89
N ILE A 268 -38.85 -2.54 -10.86
CA ILE A 268 -39.27 -1.64 -9.79
C ILE A 268 -38.80 -2.22 -8.46
N GLY A 269 -37.89 -1.53 -7.81
CA GLY A 269 -37.41 -1.87 -6.47
C GLY A 269 -38.22 -1.14 -5.41
N THR A 270 -38.86 -1.90 -4.51
CA THR A 270 -39.65 -1.34 -3.39
C THR A 270 -39.13 -1.84 -2.05
N ARG A 271 -39.83 -1.46 -0.97
CA ARG A 271 -39.58 -2.04 0.37
C ARG A 271 -40.05 -3.49 0.51
N LEU A 272 -41.00 -3.92 -0.33
CA LEU A 272 -41.60 -5.25 -0.30
C LEU A 272 -40.93 -6.24 -1.26
N GLY A 273 -40.01 -5.76 -2.10
CA GLY A 273 -39.25 -6.58 -3.01
C GLY A 273 -39.20 -6.01 -4.43
N LEU A 274 -38.91 -6.89 -5.38
CA LEU A 274 -38.75 -6.55 -6.79
C LEU A 274 -40.06 -6.80 -7.54
N PHE A 275 -40.46 -5.86 -8.39
CA PHE A 275 -41.59 -5.98 -9.29
C PHE A 275 -41.12 -5.73 -10.73
N SER A 276 -41.85 -6.29 -11.69
CA SER A 276 -41.70 -6.01 -13.12
C SER A 276 -43.00 -5.48 -13.68
N LEU A 277 -42.91 -4.38 -14.42
CA LEU A 277 -43.99 -3.80 -15.21
C LEU A 277 -43.64 -3.96 -16.69
N ASP A 278 -44.50 -4.62 -17.45
CA ASP A 278 -44.40 -4.59 -18.91
C ASP A 278 -45.01 -3.28 -19.43
N ALA A 279 -44.16 -2.44 -20.02
CA ALA A 279 -44.57 -1.11 -20.48
C ALA A 279 -45.54 -1.12 -21.67
N THR A 280 -45.81 -2.30 -22.27
CA THR A 280 -46.77 -2.44 -23.38
C THR A 280 -48.14 -2.91 -22.94
N THR A 281 -48.23 -3.74 -21.90
CA THR A 281 -49.50 -4.28 -21.37
C THR A 281 -49.96 -3.57 -20.10
N ASP A 282 -49.12 -2.71 -19.52
CA ASP A 282 -49.29 -2.09 -18.20
C ASP A 282 -49.51 -3.12 -17.07
N ASP A 283 -49.08 -4.37 -17.28
CA ASP A 283 -49.23 -5.45 -16.31
C ASP A 283 -48.06 -5.48 -15.31
N ILE A 284 -48.38 -5.53 -14.02
CA ILE A 284 -47.42 -5.50 -12.93
C ILE A 284 -47.39 -6.83 -12.18
N SER A 285 -46.20 -7.42 -12.08
CA SER A 285 -45.99 -8.72 -11.46
C SER A 285 -44.88 -8.66 -10.41
N PRO A 286 -45.06 -9.25 -9.21
CA PRO A 286 -43.98 -9.39 -8.25
C PRO A 286 -43.00 -10.48 -8.70
N ALA A 287 -41.70 -10.25 -8.49
CA ALA A 287 -40.69 -11.27 -8.70
C ALA A 287 -40.77 -12.33 -7.57
N PRO A 288 -40.88 -13.63 -7.90
CA PRO A 288 -41.04 -14.66 -6.88
C PRO A 288 -39.79 -14.78 -6.00
N VAL A 289 -40.00 -14.77 -4.69
CA VAL A 289 -38.99 -14.97 -3.65
C VAL A 289 -39.17 -16.38 -3.09
N ALA A 290 -38.08 -17.13 -2.88
CA ALA A 290 -38.17 -18.45 -2.27
C ALA A 290 -38.63 -18.36 -0.81
N ASP A 291 -39.46 -19.30 -0.35
CA ASP A 291 -40.11 -19.28 0.98
C ASP A 291 -39.14 -19.10 2.17
N SER A 292 -37.87 -19.47 2.01
CA SER A 292 -36.85 -19.36 3.05
C SER A 292 -36.11 -18.01 3.07
N MET A 293 -36.34 -17.12 2.10
CA MET A 293 -35.60 -15.86 1.95
C MET A 293 -36.43 -14.67 2.40
N THR A 294 -35.84 -13.79 3.22
CA THR A 294 -36.48 -12.53 3.59
C THR A 294 -36.53 -11.58 2.39
N THR A 295 -37.68 -10.94 2.17
CA THR A 295 -37.85 -9.97 1.07
C THR A 295 -36.92 -8.78 1.27
N PRO A 296 -35.98 -8.52 0.34
CA PRO A 296 -35.01 -7.45 0.52
C PRO A 296 -35.66 -6.07 0.33
N ILE A 297 -35.28 -5.10 1.18
CA ILE A 297 -35.57 -3.68 0.97
C ILE A 297 -34.56 -3.15 -0.06
N ILE A 298 -35.03 -2.87 -1.28
CA ILE A 298 -34.18 -2.48 -2.40
C ILE A 298 -33.92 -0.97 -2.35
N ASN A 299 -32.66 -0.57 -2.43
CA ASN A 299 -32.25 0.83 -2.56
C ASN A 299 -31.80 1.16 -4.00
N HIS A 300 -31.21 0.21 -4.71
CA HIS A 300 -30.65 0.44 -6.05
C HIS A 300 -30.74 -0.84 -6.90
N LEU A 301 -30.86 -0.67 -8.21
CA LEU A 301 -30.91 -1.75 -9.19
C LEU A 301 -29.87 -1.52 -10.28
N LEU A 302 -29.21 -2.58 -10.76
CA LEU A 302 -28.23 -2.52 -11.84
C LEU A 302 -28.22 -3.85 -12.60
N PHE A 303 -28.11 -3.83 -13.92
CA PHE A 303 -27.86 -5.06 -14.67
C PHE A 303 -26.36 -5.37 -14.71
N ASP A 304 -25.99 -6.63 -14.45
CA ASP A 304 -24.64 -7.11 -14.71
C ASP A 304 -24.43 -7.40 -16.20
N THR A 305 -23.19 -7.71 -16.55
CA THR A 305 -22.74 -8.05 -17.91
C THR A 305 -23.39 -9.33 -18.45
N ASP A 306 -23.75 -10.27 -17.58
CA ASP A 306 -24.45 -11.51 -17.92
C ASP A 306 -25.96 -11.31 -18.08
N GLY A 307 -26.45 -10.10 -17.81
CA GLY A 307 -27.84 -9.72 -17.93
C GLY A 307 -28.73 -10.09 -16.73
N ASN A 308 -28.15 -10.53 -15.62
CA ASN A 308 -28.83 -10.65 -14.34
C ASN A 308 -29.02 -9.27 -13.71
N LEU A 309 -30.01 -9.16 -12.84
CA LEU A 309 -30.27 -7.96 -12.06
C LEU A 309 -29.55 -8.08 -10.71
N LEU A 310 -28.65 -7.13 -10.43
CA LEU A 310 -28.07 -6.89 -9.13
C LEU A 310 -28.98 -5.97 -8.33
N LEU A 311 -29.23 -6.33 -7.08
CA LEU A 311 -30.08 -5.59 -6.16
C LEU A 311 -29.24 -5.13 -4.97
N GLY A 312 -29.01 -3.82 -4.89
CA GLY A 312 -28.40 -3.19 -3.74
C GLY A 312 -29.46 -2.95 -2.68
N THR A 313 -29.34 -3.59 -1.53
CA THR A 313 -30.39 -3.63 -0.51
C THR A 313 -29.90 -3.11 0.83
N TYR A 314 -30.81 -2.96 1.78
CA TYR A 314 -30.45 -2.61 3.16
C TYR A 314 -29.57 -3.67 3.86
N ASN A 315 -29.66 -4.94 3.42
CA ASN A 315 -29.02 -6.10 4.06
C ASN A 315 -28.00 -6.80 3.14
N GLY A 316 -27.47 -6.08 2.15
CA GLY A 316 -26.42 -6.57 1.24
C GLY A 316 -26.78 -6.55 -0.23
N LEU A 317 -26.03 -7.34 -0.99
CA LEU A 317 -26.16 -7.47 -2.44
C LEU A 317 -26.83 -8.81 -2.78
N PHE A 318 -27.91 -8.73 -3.56
CA PHE A 318 -28.64 -9.89 -4.09
C PHE A 318 -28.54 -9.92 -5.61
N ARG A 319 -28.71 -11.11 -6.20
CA ARG A 319 -28.73 -11.31 -7.65
C ARG A 319 -29.99 -12.05 -8.06
N TYR A 320 -30.66 -11.53 -9.08
CA TYR A 320 -31.88 -12.09 -9.65
C TYR A 320 -31.68 -12.33 -11.14
N ASN A 321 -32.04 -13.52 -11.64
CA ASN A 321 -32.03 -13.82 -13.06
C ASN A 321 -33.43 -13.57 -13.65
N PRO A 322 -33.60 -12.57 -14.54
CA PRO A 322 -34.89 -12.27 -15.14
C PRO A 322 -35.46 -13.38 -16.02
N GLN A 323 -34.60 -14.17 -16.68
CA GLN A 323 -35.02 -15.23 -17.61
C GLN A 323 -35.52 -16.47 -16.85
N GLN A 324 -34.83 -16.84 -15.77
CA GLN A 324 -35.21 -17.96 -14.90
C GLN A 324 -36.24 -17.55 -13.84
N GLN A 325 -36.55 -16.25 -13.74
CA GLN A 325 -37.39 -15.66 -12.70
C GLN A 325 -37.00 -16.09 -11.29
N LYS A 326 -35.71 -16.16 -10.99
CA LYS A 326 -35.22 -16.73 -9.72
C LYS A 326 -34.06 -15.93 -9.14
N PHE A 327 -34.03 -15.83 -7.81
CA PHE A 327 -32.86 -15.37 -7.08
C PHE A 327 -31.72 -16.40 -7.17
N LEU A 328 -30.57 -15.94 -7.62
CA LEU A 328 -29.36 -16.76 -7.73
C LEU A 328 -28.60 -16.69 -6.40
N LYS A 329 -28.29 -17.85 -5.82
CA LYS A 329 -27.42 -17.93 -4.64
C LYS A 329 -25.98 -17.54 -5.02
N PHE A 330 -25.30 -16.86 -4.12
CA PHE A 330 -23.84 -16.73 -4.19
C PHE A 330 -23.18 -17.97 -3.57
N ARG A 331 -21.91 -18.26 -3.90
CA ARG A 331 -21.17 -19.45 -3.39
C ARG A 331 -21.11 -19.53 -1.85
N ARG A 332 -21.30 -18.42 -1.13
CA ARG A 332 -21.48 -18.36 0.32
C ARG A 332 -22.69 -17.48 0.64
N GLN A 333 -23.65 -18.02 1.42
CA GLN A 333 -24.88 -17.37 1.90
C GLN A 333 -25.87 -16.89 0.81
N ASP A 334 -27.11 -16.56 1.22
CA ASP A 334 -28.14 -16.02 0.31
C ASP A 334 -27.83 -14.56 -0.13
N SER A 335 -26.97 -13.84 0.60
CA SER A 335 -26.44 -12.49 0.30
C SER A 335 -24.91 -12.49 0.36
N LEU A 336 -24.24 -11.75 -0.54
CA LEU A 336 -22.78 -11.73 -0.61
C LEU A 336 -22.12 -10.73 0.36
N LEU A 337 -22.84 -9.69 0.75
CA LEU A 337 -22.40 -8.67 1.71
C LEU A 337 -23.43 -8.55 2.85
N PRO A 338 -23.66 -9.63 3.62
CA PRO A 338 -24.60 -9.61 4.73
C PRO A 338 -24.16 -8.51 5.69
N THR A 339 -25.05 -7.60 6.08
CA THR A 339 -24.80 -6.38 6.90
C THR A 339 -24.40 -5.10 6.17
N VAL A 340 -24.11 -5.13 4.85
CA VAL A 340 -23.79 -3.89 4.12
C VAL A 340 -25.04 -3.25 3.54
N ASN A 341 -25.36 -2.03 3.98
CA ASN A 341 -26.42 -1.22 3.39
C ASN A 341 -25.95 -0.59 2.08
N VAL A 342 -26.19 -1.28 0.96
CA VAL A 342 -25.78 -0.84 -0.37
C VAL A 342 -26.70 0.28 -0.84
N ARG A 343 -26.13 1.46 -1.11
CA ARG A 343 -26.86 2.69 -1.46
C ARG A 343 -26.80 3.01 -2.95
N SER A 344 -25.66 2.78 -3.57
CA SER A 344 -25.45 2.96 -5.00
C SER A 344 -24.59 1.85 -5.55
N MET A 345 -24.80 1.53 -6.82
CA MET A 345 -24.01 0.56 -7.55
C MET A 345 -23.68 1.12 -8.93
N PHE A 346 -22.45 0.91 -9.36
CA PHE A 346 -21.95 1.44 -10.63
C PHE A 346 -20.96 0.45 -11.23
N ILE A 347 -21.06 0.15 -12.53
CA ILE A 347 -20.02 -0.60 -13.24
C ILE A 347 -19.23 0.41 -14.06
N ASP A 348 -17.92 0.47 -13.82
CA ASP A 348 -17.04 1.36 -14.56
C ASP A 348 -16.76 0.84 -15.97
N ARG A 349 -16.12 1.67 -16.80
CA ARG A 349 -15.77 1.34 -18.19
C ARG A 349 -14.88 0.12 -18.34
N THR A 350 -14.18 -0.26 -17.27
CA THR A 350 -13.27 -1.40 -17.25
C THR A 350 -13.98 -2.69 -16.84
N GLY A 351 -15.22 -2.61 -16.35
CA GLY A 351 -16.02 -3.75 -15.89
C GLY A 351 -15.94 -4.00 -14.39
N VAL A 352 -15.31 -3.11 -13.61
CA VAL A 352 -15.29 -3.20 -12.15
C VAL A 352 -16.61 -2.67 -11.59
N LEU A 353 -17.25 -3.47 -10.73
CA LEU A 353 -18.44 -3.10 -9.99
C LEU A 353 -18.04 -2.37 -8.72
N TRP A 354 -18.55 -1.16 -8.55
CA TRP A 354 -18.43 -0.30 -7.38
C TRP A 354 -19.73 -0.26 -6.60
N LEU A 355 -19.64 -0.32 -5.28
CA LEU A 355 -20.78 -0.23 -4.35
C LEU A 355 -20.53 0.85 -3.31
N GLY A 356 -21.34 1.91 -3.32
CA GLY A 356 -21.41 2.87 -2.23
C GLY A 356 -22.22 2.29 -1.07
N SER A 357 -21.69 2.33 0.14
CA SER A 357 -22.40 1.88 1.35
C SER A 357 -22.64 3.03 2.32
N ARG A 358 -23.67 2.90 3.16
CA ARG A 358 -24.01 3.95 4.12
C ARG A 358 -23.03 4.02 5.31
N GLU A 359 -22.53 2.89 5.80
CA GLU A 359 -21.69 2.85 7.00
C GLU A 359 -20.30 2.24 6.79
N ASN A 360 -20.08 1.54 5.68
CA ASN A 360 -18.93 0.64 5.52
C ASN A 360 -17.94 1.08 4.44
N GLY A 361 -18.05 2.30 3.92
CA GLY A 361 -17.17 2.84 2.89
C GLY A 361 -17.60 2.44 1.48
N LEU A 362 -16.60 2.35 0.61
CA LEU A 362 -16.75 1.96 -0.79
C LEU A 362 -16.32 0.51 -0.95
N PHE A 363 -17.07 -0.28 -1.71
CA PHE A 363 -16.64 -1.62 -2.10
C PHE A 363 -16.43 -1.68 -3.60
N TYR A 364 -15.54 -2.56 -4.04
CA TYR A 364 -15.41 -2.88 -5.45
C TYR A 364 -15.11 -4.36 -5.69
N ALA A 365 -15.56 -4.88 -6.82
CA ALA A 365 -15.34 -6.26 -7.26
C ALA A 365 -15.18 -6.33 -8.77
N ARG A 366 -14.41 -7.30 -9.24
CA ARG A 366 -14.22 -7.57 -10.67
C ARG A 366 -15.18 -8.66 -11.14
N HIS A 367 -15.55 -8.60 -12.40
CA HIS A 367 -16.24 -9.70 -13.08
C HIS A 367 -15.19 -10.66 -13.64
N SER A 368 -15.03 -11.84 -13.05
CA SER A 368 -14.08 -12.85 -13.56
C SER A 368 -14.68 -14.25 -13.56
N ALA A 369 -14.20 -15.09 -14.48
CA ALA A 369 -14.39 -16.53 -14.41
C ALA A 369 -13.39 -17.12 -13.41
N SER A 370 -13.80 -18.19 -12.72
CA SER A 370 -12.94 -18.97 -11.84
C SER A 370 -11.96 -19.82 -12.67
N ALA A 371 -11.00 -19.21 -13.37
CA ALA A 371 -9.89 -19.92 -14.04
C ALA A 371 -8.97 -20.63 -13.03
N PHE A 372 -9.07 -20.18 -11.79
CA PHE A 372 -8.40 -20.74 -10.63
C PHE A 372 -9.40 -21.56 -9.81
N SER A 373 -8.97 -22.75 -9.41
CA SER A 373 -9.63 -23.57 -8.42
C SER A 373 -8.61 -24.04 -7.38
N SER A 374 -9.09 -24.58 -6.28
CA SER A 374 -8.26 -25.03 -5.16
C SER A 374 -8.38 -26.55 -4.99
N LEU A 375 -7.59 -27.09 -4.07
CA LEU A 375 -7.66 -28.48 -3.66
C LEU A 375 -9.08 -28.97 -3.29
N THR A 376 -9.93 -28.09 -2.72
CA THR A 376 -11.32 -28.44 -2.36
C THR A 376 -12.18 -28.78 -3.57
N SER A 377 -11.81 -28.32 -4.78
CA SER A 377 -12.52 -28.68 -6.00
C SER A 377 -12.29 -30.14 -6.43
N LEU A 378 -11.15 -30.73 -6.03
CA LEU A 378 -10.84 -32.15 -6.28
C LEU A 378 -11.38 -33.06 -5.17
N LEU A 379 -11.70 -32.50 -4.00
CA LEU A 379 -12.10 -33.22 -2.80
C LEU A 379 -13.33 -32.54 -2.15
N PRO A 380 -14.49 -32.50 -2.81
CA PRO A 380 -15.66 -31.74 -2.34
C PRO A 380 -16.27 -32.27 -1.03
N GLY A 381 -15.98 -33.52 -0.65
CA GLY A 381 -16.46 -34.14 0.58
C GLY A 381 -15.63 -33.86 1.84
N GLU A 382 -14.43 -33.31 1.70
CA GLU A 382 -13.50 -33.03 2.81
C GLU A 382 -13.67 -31.60 3.34
N GLN A 383 -13.44 -31.39 4.64
CA GLN A 383 -13.53 -30.05 5.22
C GLN A 383 -12.34 -29.19 4.77
N ALA A 384 -12.60 -27.93 4.45
CA ALA A 384 -11.57 -27.02 3.93
C ALA A 384 -10.40 -26.80 4.90
N GLU A 385 -10.65 -26.87 6.21
CA GLU A 385 -9.63 -26.73 7.26
C GLU A 385 -8.62 -27.87 7.22
N ASP A 386 -9.06 -29.09 6.91
CA ASP A 386 -8.21 -30.28 6.82
C ASP A 386 -7.28 -30.25 5.58
N LEU A 387 -7.59 -29.37 4.62
CA LEU A 387 -6.87 -29.21 3.36
C LEU A 387 -5.90 -28.01 3.34
N SER A 388 -5.78 -27.29 4.47
CA SER A 388 -4.92 -26.12 4.59
C SER A 388 -3.49 -26.49 5.02
N PHE A 389 -2.63 -26.79 4.05
CA PHE A 389 -1.20 -27.05 4.27
C PHE A 389 -0.33 -26.54 3.12
N THR A 390 0.95 -26.28 3.37
CA THR A 390 1.87 -25.86 2.31
C THR A 390 2.21 -27.02 1.39
N VAL A 391 1.95 -26.85 0.09
CA VAL A 391 2.32 -27.81 -0.95
C VAL A 391 3.70 -27.44 -1.49
N THR A 392 4.68 -28.31 -1.24
CA THR A 392 6.10 -28.06 -1.53
C THR A 392 6.57 -28.68 -2.83
N SER A 393 5.87 -29.69 -3.33
CA SER A 393 6.12 -30.32 -4.63
C SER A 393 4.82 -30.91 -5.18
N VAL A 394 4.71 -30.96 -6.50
CA VAL A 394 3.54 -31.48 -7.20
C VAL A 394 4.03 -32.45 -8.28
N PHE A 395 3.43 -33.63 -8.35
CA PHE A 395 3.76 -34.63 -9.35
C PHE A 395 2.51 -35.40 -9.77
N ASN A 396 2.20 -35.42 -11.06
CA ASN A 396 1.05 -36.18 -11.58
C ASN A 396 1.50 -37.47 -12.26
N GLN A 397 0.79 -38.56 -11.97
CA GLN A 397 0.98 -39.87 -12.59
C GLN A 397 -0.39 -40.40 -13.05
N GLY A 398 -0.84 -39.98 -14.23
CA GLY A 398 -2.15 -40.34 -14.76
C GLY A 398 -3.28 -39.70 -13.94
N ASP A 399 -4.11 -40.54 -13.31
CA ASP A 399 -5.22 -40.11 -12.44
C ASP A 399 -4.77 -39.86 -10.98
N LEU A 400 -3.53 -40.22 -10.64
CA LEU A 400 -2.97 -40.06 -9.30
C LEU A 400 -2.15 -38.77 -9.23
N LEU A 401 -2.55 -37.87 -8.33
CA LEU A 401 -1.82 -36.64 -8.03
C LEU A 401 -1.10 -36.79 -6.69
N TRP A 402 0.21 -36.57 -6.70
CA TRP A 402 1.07 -36.62 -5.53
C TRP A 402 1.48 -35.21 -5.11
N LEU A 403 1.28 -34.88 -3.83
CA LEU A 403 1.63 -33.58 -3.25
C LEU A 403 2.60 -33.77 -2.09
N GLY A 404 3.72 -33.06 -2.10
CA GLY A 404 4.63 -32.99 -0.96
C GLY A 404 4.23 -31.87 0.01
N SER A 405 4.52 -32.06 1.30
CA SER A 405 4.42 -31.01 2.33
C SER A 405 5.63 -31.01 3.27
N ALA A 406 5.54 -30.25 4.37
CA ALA A 406 6.58 -30.16 5.38
C ALA A 406 6.85 -31.48 6.12
N GLU A 407 5.87 -32.35 6.30
CA GLU A 407 6.04 -33.61 7.07
C GLU A 407 5.30 -34.81 6.46
N TYR A 408 4.61 -34.61 5.33
CA TYR A 408 3.77 -35.61 4.71
C TYR A 408 3.94 -35.64 3.19
N LEU A 409 3.71 -36.82 2.64
CA LEU A 409 3.40 -37.04 1.24
C LEU A 409 1.90 -37.34 1.13
N TYR A 410 1.20 -36.64 0.24
CA TYR A 410 -0.21 -36.89 -0.05
C TYR A 410 -0.36 -37.55 -1.41
N ARG A 411 -1.31 -38.47 -1.49
CA ARG A 411 -1.78 -39.09 -2.73
C ARG A 411 -3.26 -38.80 -2.88
N ILE A 412 -3.63 -38.26 -4.03
CA ILE A 412 -5.01 -37.97 -4.39
C ILE A 412 -5.37 -38.82 -5.60
N ASP A 413 -6.38 -39.65 -5.44
CA ASP A 413 -7.04 -40.33 -6.54
C ASP A 413 -8.15 -39.43 -7.08
N ARG A 414 -7.96 -38.91 -8.29
CA ARG A 414 -8.91 -37.97 -8.92
C ARG A 414 -10.21 -38.64 -9.35
N LYS A 415 -10.22 -39.96 -9.57
CA LYS A 415 -11.42 -40.71 -9.96
C LYS A 415 -12.26 -41.10 -8.75
N LEU A 416 -11.59 -41.45 -7.66
CA LEU A 416 -12.24 -41.80 -6.40
C LEU A 416 -12.51 -40.59 -5.51
N GLU A 417 -12.01 -39.40 -5.88
CA GLU A 417 -12.06 -38.16 -5.09
C GLU A 417 -11.58 -38.39 -3.65
N LYS A 418 -10.52 -39.17 -3.50
CA LYS A 418 -10.02 -39.62 -2.19
C LYS A 418 -8.57 -39.22 -2.01
N MET A 419 -8.29 -38.66 -0.83
CA MET A 419 -6.93 -38.34 -0.39
C MET A 419 -6.44 -39.36 0.63
N GLN A 420 -5.16 -39.70 0.54
CA GLN A 420 -4.40 -40.40 1.56
C GLN A 420 -3.13 -39.62 1.87
N ARG A 421 -2.65 -39.74 3.12
CA ARG A 421 -1.42 -39.09 3.60
C ARG A 421 -0.47 -40.13 4.19
N TYR A 422 0.82 -39.94 3.95
CA TYR A 422 1.90 -40.77 4.43
C TYR A 422 2.92 -39.90 5.14
N GLN A 423 3.32 -40.27 6.35
CA GLN A 423 4.26 -39.48 7.14
C GLN A 423 5.70 -39.69 6.64
N THR A 424 6.41 -38.60 6.39
CA THR A 424 7.83 -38.61 5.97
C THR A 424 8.76 -38.14 7.08
N SER A 425 8.24 -37.46 8.11
CA SER A 425 9.00 -36.86 9.22
C SER A 425 10.02 -35.78 8.79
N GLY A 426 9.86 -35.27 7.57
CA GLY A 426 10.69 -34.21 7.00
C GLY A 426 10.10 -33.69 5.70
N ARG A 427 10.54 -32.51 5.28
CA ARG A 427 9.95 -31.79 4.13
C ARG A 427 10.21 -32.55 2.85
N VAL A 428 9.15 -32.78 2.09
CA VAL A 428 9.25 -33.36 0.73
C VAL A 428 9.65 -32.25 -0.23
N ASN A 429 10.85 -32.32 -0.79
CA ASN A 429 11.38 -31.30 -1.69
C ASN A 429 11.05 -31.60 -3.16
N THR A 430 11.01 -32.88 -3.54
CA THR A 430 10.71 -33.28 -4.92
C THR A 430 10.14 -34.69 -4.97
N ILE A 431 9.35 -34.97 -6.00
CA ILE A 431 8.71 -36.27 -6.24
C ILE A 431 9.00 -36.66 -7.69
N ARG A 432 9.45 -37.89 -7.92
CA ARG A 432 9.78 -38.43 -9.24
C ARG A 432 9.35 -39.88 -9.34
N SER A 433 9.01 -40.33 -10.54
CA SER A 433 8.89 -41.76 -10.83
C SER A 433 10.09 -42.24 -11.61
N ASP A 434 10.49 -43.49 -11.40
CA ASP A 434 11.42 -44.14 -12.32
C ASP A 434 10.73 -44.65 -13.59
N ASN A 435 11.53 -45.25 -14.48
CA ASN A 435 11.07 -45.88 -15.72
C ASN A 435 10.17 -47.11 -15.51
N GLN A 436 10.05 -47.63 -14.29
CA GLN A 436 9.12 -48.70 -13.91
C GLN A 436 7.82 -48.16 -13.28
N GLY A 437 7.68 -46.83 -13.17
CA GLY A 437 6.53 -46.17 -12.57
C GLY A 437 6.53 -46.18 -11.04
N ARG A 438 7.63 -46.58 -10.39
CA ARG A 438 7.76 -46.53 -8.92
C ARG A 438 7.99 -45.10 -8.49
N VAL A 439 7.21 -44.63 -7.52
CA VAL A 439 7.25 -43.24 -7.04
C VAL A 439 8.25 -43.09 -5.89
N PHE A 440 9.09 -42.07 -5.99
CA PHE A 440 10.08 -41.68 -5.00
C PHE A 440 9.83 -40.26 -4.53
N ALA A 441 9.87 -40.06 -3.21
CA ALA A 441 9.82 -38.76 -2.55
C ALA A 441 11.18 -38.47 -1.92
N ALA A 442 11.84 -37.41 -2.40
CA ALA A 442 13.10 -36.94 -1.85
C ALA A 442 12.82 -35.88 -0.78
N THR A 443 13.38 -36.07 0.41
CA THR A 443 13.07 -35.26 1.59
C THR A 443 14.32 -34.75 2.29
N ASP A 444 14.14 -33.84 3.25
CA ASP A 444 15.22 -33.36 4.12
C ASP A 444 15.86 -34.48 4.99
N VAL A 445 15.20 -35.63 5.10
CA VAL A 445 15.59 -36.77 5.97
C VAL A 445 15.81 -38.06 5.20
N GLY A 446 16.02 -37.98 3.87
CA GLY A 446 16.34 -39.13 3.03
C GLY A 446 15.35 -39.38 1.88
N LEU A 447 15.59 -40.49 1.18
CA LEU A 447 14.78 -40.93 0.05
C LEU A 447 13.71 -41.93 0.50
N PHE A 448 12.46 -41.72 0.11
CA PHE A 448 11.36 -42.65 0.35
C PHE A 448 10.82 -43.19 -0.97
N ARG A 449 10.52 -44.48 -1.02
CA ARG A 449 9.84 -45.16 -2.12
C ARG A 449 8.43 -45.55 -1.70
N TYR A 450 7.45 -45.26 -2.54
CA TYR A 450 6.09 -45.74 -2.33
C TYR A 450 5.94 -47.19 -2.78
N GLU A 451 5.34 -48.02 -1.92
CA GLU A 451 5.04 -49.43 -2.19
C GLU A 451 3.54 -49.63 -2.45
N PRO A 452 3.11 -49.81 -3.71
CA PRO A 452 1.69 -49.98 -4.04
C PRO A 452 1.05 -51.21 -3.39
N ALA A 453 1.82 -52.28 -3.16
CA ALA A 453 1.31 -53.53 -2.61
C ALA A 453 0.94 -53.44 -1.12
N SER A 454 1.68 -52.64 -0.36
CA SER A 454 1.46 -52.46 1.09
C SER A 454 0.81 -51.12 1.44
N ASP A 455 0.69 -50.20 0.47
CA ASP A 455 0.24 -48.82 0.67
C ASP A 455 1.03 -48.10 1.77
N GLN A 456 2.36 -48.24 1.74
CA GLN A 456 3.29 -47.66 2.72
C GLN A 456 4.49 -47.00 2.03
N LEU A 457 5.17 -46.13 2.77
CA LEU A 457 6.48 -45.58 2.37
C LEU A 457 7.61 -46.43 2.96
N GLN A 458 8.58 -46.76 2.11
CA GLN A 458 9.81 -47.43 2.50
C GLN A 458 11.00 -46.47 2.32
N ARG A 459 11.81 -46.28 3.36
CA ARG A 459 13.05 -45.49 3.27
C ARG A 459 14.14 -46.26 2.49
N VAL A 460 14.90 -45.55 1.67
CA VAL A 460 15.96 -46.09 0.80
C VAL A 460 17.31 -45.46 1.17
N ASP A 461 18.08 -46.14 2.03
CA ASP A 461 19.36 -45.62 2.57
C ASP A 461 20.61 -46.07 1.79
N GLN A 462 20.44 -47.03 0.88
CA GLN A 462 21.51 -47.67 0.11
C GLN A 462 22.46 -46.69 -0.61
N PRO A 463 21.99 -45.69 -1.39
CA PRO A 463 22.89 -44.76 -2.09
C PRO A 463 23.79 -43.97 -1.15
N PHE A 464 23.25 -43.48 -0.03
CA PHE A 464 23.98 -42.66 0.94
C PHE A 464 25.02 -43.48 1.71
N THR A 465 24.66 -44.72 2.05
CA THR A 465 25.54 -45.67 2.72
C THR A 465 26.72 -46.07 1.82
N LEU A 466 26.45 -46.38 0.55
CA LEU A 466 27.49 -46.75 -0.42
C LEU A 466 28.45 -45.58 -0.70
N ALA A 467 27.91 -44.37 -0.81
CA ALA A 467 28.70 -43.16 -1.04
C ALA A 467 29.44 -42.63 0.21
N LYS A 468 29.12 -43.14 1.40
CA LYS A 468 29.57 -42.59 2.69
C LYS A 468 29.26 -41.10 2.83
N ALA A 469 28.08 -40.68 2.39
CA ALA A 469 27.63 -39.29 2.48
C ALA A 469 27.42 -38.88 3.96
N ARG A 470 27.72 -37.62 4.30
CA ARG A 470 27.57 -37.12 5.70
C ARG A 470 26.12 -36.86 6.10
N ASN A 471 25.26 -36.61 5.12
CA ASN A 471 23.83 -36.44 5.29
C ASN A 471 23.11 -36.96 4.04
N ASP A 472 21.81 -37.15 4.20
CA ASP A 472 20.87 -37.57 3.16
C ASP A 472 19.75 -36.53 2.96
N ASN A 473 20.07 -35.25 3.18
CA ASN A 473 19.14 -34.15 2.93
C ASN A 473 19.10 -33.86 1.42
N ILE A 474 18.04 -34.34 0.77
CA ILE A 474 17.87 -34.25 -0.68
C ILE A 474 17.02 -33.02 -1.02
N ARG A 475 17.60 -32.10 -1.77
CA ARG A 475 16.95 -30.87 -2.24
C ARG A 475 16.33 -31.01 -3.62
N ASP A 476 16.95 -31.81 -4.48
CA ASP A 476 16.39 -32.13 -5.80
C ASP A 476 16.83 -33.54 -6.25
N LEU A 477 16.08 -34.10 -7.20
CA LEU A 477 16.23 -35.47 -7.69
C LEU A 477 15.89 -35.53 -9.17
N ILE A 478 16.81 -36.10 -9.95
CA ILE A 478 16.54 -36.57 -11.32
C ILE A 478 16.72 -38.08 -11.35
N ILE A 479 15.78 -38.76 -12.00
CA ILE A 479 15.90 -40.15 -12.42
C ILE A 479 15.88 -40.13 -13.94
N ASN A 480 16.99 -40.52 -14.56
CA ASN A 480 17.09 -40.51 -16.03
C ASN A 480 16.44 -41.76 -16.64
N ASP A 481 16.33 -41.79 -17.97
CA ASP A 481 15.69 -42.89 -18.69
C ASP A 481 16.40 -44.25 -18.49
N GLN A 482 17.69 -44.22 -18.16
CA GLN A 482 18.50 -45.41 -17.86
C GLN A 482 18.27 -45.94 -16.42
N GLY A 483 17.45 -45.26 -15.62
CA GLY A 483 17.17 -45.62 -14.23
C GLY A 483 18.26 -45.18 -13.24
N GLN A 484 19.14 -44.26 -13.64
CA GLN A 484 20.19 -43.71 -12.79
C GLN A 484 19.68 -42.48 -12.03
N PHE A 485 20.11 -42.35 -10.78
CA PHE A 485 19.68 -41.33 -9.85
C PHE A 485 20.75 -40.25 -9.69
N TRP A 486 20.33 -38.99 -9.75
CA TRP A 486 21.15 -37.83 -9.48
C TRP A 486 20.49 -37.01 -8.37
N PHE A 487 21.12 -37.01 -7.20
CA PHE A 487 20.64 -36.31 -6.00
C PHE A 487 21.39 -34.99 -5.85
N GLY A 488 20.64 -33.90 -5.67
CA GLY A 488 21.16 -32.62 -5.20
C GLY A 488 21.06 -32.59 -3.67
N LEU A 489 22.19 -32.49 -2.99
CA LEU A 489 22.28 -32.58 -1.53
C LEU A 489 22.55 -31.24 -0.87
N TRP A 490 22.09 -31.09 0.37
CA TRP A 490 22.45 -29.95 1.22
C TRP A 490 23.90 -30.08 1.72
N GLY A 491 24.76 -29.12 1.35
CA GLY A 491 26.17 -29.06 1.78
C GLY A 491 27.12 -30.14 1.23
N GLU A 492 26.61 -31.17 0.54
CA GLU A 492 27.41 -32.31 0.03
C GLU A 492 27.52 -32.33 -1.51
N GLY A 493 26.88 -31.39 -2.21
CA GLY A 493 26.95 -31.30 -3.67
C GLY A 493 26.01 -32.30 -4.36
N ILE A 494 26.52 -33.07 -5.30
CA ILE A 494 25.75 -34.03 -6.09
C ILE A 494 26.18 -35.45 -5.78
N LEU A 495 25.20 -36.32 -5.55
CA LEU A 495 25.39 -37.76 -5.48
C LEU A 495 24.79 -38.43 -6.72
N PHE A 496 25.61 -39.15 -7.47
CA PHE A 496 25.18 -40.08 -8.51
C PHE A 496 25.02 -41.48 -7.91
N TRP A 497 23.98 -42.21 -8.32
CA TRP A 497 23.77 -43.61 -7.99
C TRP A 497 23.16 -44.37 -9.16
N ASP A 498 23.80 -45.49 -9.52
CA ASP A 498 23.24 -46.47 -10.44
C ASP A 498 22.77 -47.72 -9.66
N PRO A 499 21.45 -47.95 -9.54
CA PRO A 499 20.92 -49.13 -8.84
C PRO A 499 21.31 -50.47 -9.48
N ALA A 500 21.57 -50.50 -10.79
CA ALA A 500 21.89 -51.73 -11.52
C ALA A 500 23.33 -52.18 -11.23
N THR A 501 24.28 -51.25 -11.19
CA THR A 501 25.70 -51.53 -10.92
C THR A 501 26.11 -51.29 -9.47
N GLN A 502 25.24 -50.69 -8.65
CA GLN A 502 25.51 -50.25 -7.28
C GLN A 502 26.68 -49.25 -7.17
N GLN A 503 27.02 -48.57 -8.27
CA GLN A 503 28.05 -47.55 -8.28
C GLN A 503 27.50 -46.22 -7.75
N THR A 504 28.33 -45.52 -6.97
CA THR A 504 28.05 -44.17 -6.50
C THR A 504 29.23 -43.23 -6.76
N LYS A 505 28.94 -41.96 -7.00
CA LYS A 505 29.96 -40.92 -7.17
C LYS A 505 29.49 -39.61 -6.54
N LEU A 506 30.31 -39.04 -5.67
CA LEU A 506 30.07 -37.72 -5.08
C LEU A 506 30.83 -36.65 -5.87
N LEU A 507 30.15 -35.56 -6.21
CA LEU A 507 30.65 -34.45 -7.02
C LEU A 507 30.34 -33.12 -6.29
N LEU A 508 31.14 -32.07 -6.49
CA LEU A 508 30.99 -30.74 -5.88
C LEU A 508 31.11 -30.65 -4.35
N SER A 509 31.37 -31.74 -3.63
CA SER A 509 31.47 -31.75 -2.16
C SER A 509 32.50 -30.75 -1.63
N ASP A 510 33.65 -30.63 -2.29
CA ASP A 510 34.74 -29.78 -1.81
C ASP A 510 34.45 -28.29 -1.99
N VAL A 511 33.68 -27.93 -3.03
CA VAL A 511 33.25 -26.56 -3.28
C VAL A 511 32.15 -26.17 -2.30
N MET A 512 31.13 -27.02 -2.15
CA MET A 512 29.97 -26.75 -1.30
C MET A 512 30.34 -26.65 0.18
N ARG A 513 31.32 -27.45 0.64
CA ARG A 513 31.78 -27.39 2.04
C ARG A 513 32.54 -26.12 2.39
N GLN A 514 33.00 -25.34 1.42
CA GLN A 514 33.70 -24.07 1.69
C GLN A 514 32.74 -22.97 2.17
N LYS A 515 31.46 -23.03 1.79
CA LYS A 515 30.45 -22.02 2.13
C LYS A 515 29.35 -22.62 3.00
N VAL A 516 29.22 -22.11 4.23
CA VAL A 516 28.19 -22.56 5.16
C VAL A 516 26.80 -22.26 4.58
N GLY A 517 25.98 -23.30 4.46
CA GLY A 517 24.60 -23.19 3.96
C GLY A 517 24.47 -23.22 2.44
N ASP A 518 25.55 -23.50 1.70
CA ASP A 518 25.45 -23.77 0.27
C ASP A 518 24.81 -25.14 0.01
N ALA A 519 24.04 -25.21 -1.07
CA ALA A 519 23.27 -26.39 -1.41
C ALA A 519 22.95 -26.40 -2.90
N VAL A 520 22.83 -27.60 -3.45
CA VAL A 520 22.26 -27.79 -4.77
C VAL A 520 20.75 -27.48 -4.67
N GLN A 521 20.31 -26.45 -5.37
CA GLN A 521 18.91 -26.05 -5.41
C GLN A 521 18.17 -26.67 -6.58
N ALA A 522 18.83 -26.79 -7.73
CA ALA A 522 18.20 -27.28 -8.95
C ALA A 522 19.08 -28.15 -9.82
N LEU A 523 18.47 -29.22 -10.31
CA LEU A 523 19.04 -30.11 -11.30
C LEU A 523 18.18 -30.09 -12.56
N TYR A 524 18.83 -30.00 -13.72
CA TYR A 524 18.18 -30.15 -15.01
C TYR A 524 19.09 -30.89 -15.98
N GLN A 525 18.64 -32.02 -16.52
CA GLN A 525 19.40 -32.80 -17.49
C GLN A 525 18.95 -32.46 -18.91
N LYS A 526 19.89 -32.05 -19.76
CA LYS A 526 19.70 -31.80 -21.19
C LYS A 526 20.76 -32.52 -22.00
N GLY A 527 20.36 -33.59 -22.70
CA GLY A 527 21.29 -34.44 -23.43
C GLY A 527 22.34 -35.05 -22.49
N ASP A 528 23.62 -34.93 -22.84
CA ASP A 528 24.73 -35.42 -22.01
C ASP A 528 25.08 -34.47 -20.84
N PHE A 529 24.41 -33.32 -20.69
CA PHE A 529 24.79 -32.34 -19.68
C PHE A 529 23.74 -32.24 -18.57
N LEU A 530 24.20 -32.42 -17.34
CA LEU A 530 23.47 -32.10 -16.12
C LEU A 530 23.83 -30.67 -15.68
N TRP A 531 22.83 -29.80 -15.69
CA TRP A 531 22.91 -28.44 -15.20
C TRP A 531 22.56 -28.40 -13.71
N VAL A 532 23.34 -27.64 -12.95
CA VAL A 532 23.32 -27.67 -11.49
C VAL A 532 23.28 -26.24 -10.96
N GLY A 533 22.11 -25.80 -10.53
CA GLY A 533 21.92 -24.54 -9.83
C GLY A 533 22.17 -24.68 -8.33
N THR A 534 22.91 -23.73 -7.76
CA THR A 534 23.34 -23.76 -6.36
C THR A 534 23.01 -22.44 -5.66
N ARG A 535 22.88 -22.47 -4.33
CA ARG A 535 22.45 -21.31 -3.55
C ARG A 535 23.49 -20.20 -3.47
N TYR A 536 24.78 -20.52 -3.39
CA TYR A 536 25.81 -19.48 -3.24
C TYR A 536 26.98 -19.63 -4.19
N SER A 537 27.04 -20.70 -4.98
CA SER A 537 28.16 -21.00 -5.86
C SER A 537 27.79 -21.00 -7.34
N GLY A 538 26.64 -20.43 -7.71
CA GLY A 538 26.27 -20.24 -9.11
C GLY A 538 25.79 -21.51 -9.81
N LEU A 539 26.18 -21.64 -11.08
CA LEU A 539 25.70 -22.65 -12.02
C LEU A 539 26.85 -23.52 -12.53
N PHE A 540 26.73 -24.83 -12.34
CA PHE A 540 27.66 -25.82 -12.86
C PHE A 540 27.03 -26.66 -13.97
N GLN A 541 27.88 -27.22 -14.82
CA GLN A 541 27.52 -28.21 -15.82
C GLN A 541 28.40 -29.45 -15.64
N ILE A 542 27.77 -30.62 -15.66
CA ILE A 542 28.43 -31.92 -15.50
C ILE A 542 28.10 -32.78 -16.72
N SER A 543 29.09 -33.31 -17.41
CA SER A 543 28.86 -34.32 -18.46
C SER A 543 28.48 -35.66 -17.81
N THR A 544 27.33 -36.21 -18.18
CA THR A 544 26.83 -37.48 -17.63
C THR A 544 27.63 -38.69 -18.12
N SER A 545 28.23 -38.60 -19.31
CA SER A 545 29.07 -39.67 -19.87
C SER A 545 30.51 -39.67 -19.34
N THR A 546 31.13 -38.50 -19.21
CA THR A 546 32.54 -38.37 -18.81
C THR A 546 32.73 -38.05 -17.32
N GLY A 547 31.72 -37.44 -16.70
CA GLY A 547 31.80 -36.88 -15.35
C GLY A 547 32.65 -35.60 -15.26
N GLU A 548 33.01 -34.98 -16.39
CA GLU A 548 33.70 -33.70 -16.43
C GLU A 548 32.83 -32.58 -15.85
N LEU A 549 33.41 -31.74 -15.02
CA LEU A 549 32.72 -30.68 -14.28
C LEU A 549 33.22 -29.30 -14.72
N ARG A 550 32.29 -28.42 -15.09
CA ARG A 550 32.57 -27.05 -15.51
C ARG A 550 31.75 -26.05 -14.69
N HIS A 551 32.41 -25.03 -14.14
CA HIS A 551 31.75 -23.91 -13.45
C HIS A 551 31.34 -22.85 -14.48
N ILE A 552 30.13 -22.94 -15.00
CA ILE A 552 29.70 -22.14 -16.16
C ILE A 552 29.53 -20.67 -15.81
N SER A 553 29.00 -20.35 -14.63
CA SER A 553 28.79 -18.95 -14.21
C SER A 553 30.07 -18.14 -13.97
N GLU A 554 31.22 -18.78 -13.78
CA GLU A 554 32.53 -18.11 -13.67
C GLU A 554 33.37 -18.20 -14.95
N ASP A 555 32.98 -19.06 -15.88
CA ASP A 555 33.69 -19.24 -17.12
C ASP A 555 33.36 -18.14 -18.13
N LYS A 556 34.30 -17.23 -18.36
CA LYS A 556 34.16 -16.12 -19.33
C LYS A 556 33.93 -16.59 -20.77
N THR A 557 34.31 -17.83 -21.11
CA THR A 557 34.10 -18.39 -22.45
C THR A 557 32.69 -18.94 -22.65
N SER A 558 31.89 -19.05 -21.59
CA SER A 558 30.51 -19.53 -21.66
C SER A 558 29.53 -18.50 -22.25
N GLY A 559 29.88 -17.20 -22.27
CA GLY A 559 28.93 -16.15 -22.64
C GLY A 559 27.78 -15.96 -21.65
N LEU A 560 27.77 -16.67 -20.52
CA LEU A 560 26.80 -16.53 -19.43
C LEU A 560 27.34 -15.59 -18.35
N SER A 561 26.52 -14.63 -17.93
CA SER A 561 26.78 -13.75 -16.80
C SER A 561 25.53 -13.67 -15.94
N LEU A 562 25.57 -14.30 -14.76
CA LEU A 562 24.46 -14.29 -13.82
C LEU A 562 24.42 -12.97 -13.03
N PRO A 563 23.23 -12.38 -12.80
CA PRO A 563 23.10 -11.18 -11.96
C PRO A 563 23.32 -11.50 -10.47
N SER A 564 22.99 -12.72 -10.04
CA SER A 564 23.27 -13.25 -8.71
C SER A 564 23.77 -14.70 -8.81
N GLN A 565 24.68 -15.08 -7.92
CA GLN A 565 25.16 -16.45 -7.80
C GLN A 565 24.19 -17.36 -7.03
N ASP A 566 23.10 -16.80 -6.49
CA ASP A 566 22.01 -17.58 -5.90
C ASP A 566 21.03 -18.01 -6.99
N VAL A 567 21.23 -19.25 -7.45
CA VAL A 567 20.41 -19.89 -8.48
C VAL A 567 19.31 -20.70 -7.81
N GLN A 568 18.08 -20.24 -8.01
CA GLN A 568 16.88 -20.84 -7.45
C GLN A 568 16.39 -21.98 -8.36
N CYS A 569 16.20 -21.73 -9.65
CA CYS A 569 15.69 -22.74 -10.58
C CYS A 569 16.59 -22.88 -11.81
N VAL A 570 16.58 -24.08 -12.39
CA VAL A 570 17.14 -24.34 -13.73
C VAL A 570 16.13 -25.22 -14.45
N GLU A 571 15.52 -24.70 -15.52
CA GLU A 571 14.35 -25.32 -16.18
C GLU A 571 14.46 -25.20 -17.70
N PRO A 572 13.80 -26.07 -18.49
CA PRO A 572 13.75 -25.93 -19.94
C PRO A 572 13.03 -24.64 -20.34
N GLY A 573 13.62 -23.91 -21.27
CA GLY A 573 13.04 -22.72 -21.89
C GLY A 573 12.57 -22.95 -23.33
N PRO A 574 11.92 -21.94 -23.93
CA PRO A 574 11.49 -22.01 -25.32
C PRO A 574 12.67 -22.05 -26.30
N ALA A 575 12.46 -22.62 -27.49
CA ALA A 575 13.47 -22.67 -28.56
C ALA A 575 14.86 -23.20 -28.10
N ASP A 576 14.85 -24.27 -27.30
CA ASP A 576 16.04 -24.91 -26.75
C ASP A 576 16.86 -24.07 -25.74
N SER A 577 16.30 -22.97 -25.24
CA SER A 577 16.92 -22.18 -24.19
C SER A 577 16.85 -22.88 -22.82
N ILE A 578 17.57 -22.34 -21.85
CA ILE A 578 17.54 -22.73 -20.44
C ILE A 578 17.11 -21.52 -19.63
N LEU A 579 16.11 -21.71 -18.78
CA LEU A 579 15.66 -20.70 -17.83
C LEU A 579 16.43 -20.87 -16.52
N ILE A 580 17.03 -19.79 -16.05
CA ILE A 580 17.81 -19.76 -14.80
C ILE A 580 17.19 -18.71 -13.89
N CYS A 581 16.50 -19.13 -12.84
CA CYS A 581 15.93 -18.20 -11.86
C CYS A 581 17.00 -17.78 -10.85
N THR A 582 17.08 -16.49 -10.55
CA THR A 582 17.97 -15.94 -9.53
C THR A 582 17.21 -15.00 -8.58
N GLU A 583 17.82 -14.59 -7.48
CA GLU A 583 17.25 -13.55 -6.61
C GLU A 583 17.10 -12.18 -7.31
N GLN A 584 17.80 -11.95 -8.44
CA GLN A 584 17.84 -10.69 -9.19
C GLN A 584 17.30 -10.83 -10.62
N GLY A 585 16.25 -11.64 -10.80
CA GLY A 585 15.55 -11.85 -12.07
C GLY A 585 15.81 -13.22 -12.66
N LEU A 586 15.35 -13.41 -13.89
CA LEU A 586 15.48 -14.65 -14.64
C LEU A 586 16.38 -14.45 -15.85
N VAL A 587 17.34 -15.35 -16.04
CA VAL A 587 18.19 -15.41 -17.23
C VAL A 587 17.65 -16.46 -18.19
N VAL A 588 17.38 -16.05 -19.43
CA VAL A 588 17.11 -16.95 -20.55
C VAL A 588 18.42 -17.13 -21.31
N TYR A 589 19.01 -18.31 -21.21
CA TYR A 589 20.32 -18.60 -21.80
C TYR A 589 20.18 -19.56 -22.98
N GLN A 590 20.84 -19.26 -24.10
CA GLN A 590 20.88 -20.09 -25.30
C GLN A 590 22.26 -20.77 -25.40
N PRO A 591 22.38 -22.07 -25.05
CA PRO A 591 23.69 -22.74 -24.99
C PRO A 591 24.38 -22.87 -26.35
N GLN A 592 23.63 -22.90 -27.45
CA GLN A 592 24.19 -23.07 -28.81
C GLN A 592 24.82 -21.79 -29.35
N THR A 593 24.22 -20.63 -29.07
CA THR A 593 24.69 -19.33 -29.56
C THR A 593 25.50 -18.56 -28.52
N LEU A 594 25.58 -19.07 -27.28
CA LEU A 594 26.22 -18.42 -26.13
C LEU A 594 25.67 -17.01 -25.85
N THR A 595 24.36 -16.83 -26.09
CA THR A 595 23.66 -15.56 -25.86
C THR A 595 22.71 -15.68 -24.67
N GLN A 596 22.54 -14.59 -23.93
CA GLN A 596 21.58 -14.53 -22.83
C GLN A 596 20.67 -13.30 -22.92
N GLN A 597 19.50 -13.41 -22.31
CA GLN A 597 18.60 -12.31 -22.05
C GLN A 597 18.23 -12.28 -20.56
N LEU A 598 18.31 -11.11 -19.94
CA LEU A 598 17.88 -10.91 -18.55
C LEU A 598 16.45 -10.36 -18.53
N TRP A 599 15.57 -11.03 -17.79
CA TRP A 599 14.25 -10.57 -17.44
C TRP A 599 14.24 -10.12 -15.99
N ASP A 600 14.12 -8.81 -15.78
CA ASP A 600 14.07 -8.17 -14.46
C ASP A 600 12.97 -7.09 -14.42
N GLY A 601 12.99 -6.23 -13.39
CA GLY A 601 12.05 -5.13 -13.26
C GLY A 601 12.07 -4.12 -14.41
N ARG A 602 13.19 -3.97 -15.13
CA ARG A 602 13.30 -3.10 -16.31
C ARG A 602 12.62 -3.70 -17.54
N SER A 603 12.45 -5.03 -17.55
CA SER A 603 11.72 -5.76 -18.59
C SER A 603 10.20 -5.80 -18.37
N GLY A 604 9.71 -5.32 -17.21
CA GLY A 604 8.28 -5.31 -16.87
C GLY A 604 7.85 -6.33 -15.81
N LEU A 605 8.77 -7.11 -15.23
CA LEU A 605 8.44 -8.00 -14.11
C LEU A 605 8.14 -7.21 -12.82
N LEU A 606 7.08 -7.59 -12.10
CA LEU A 606 6.69 -6.93 -10.84
C LEU A 606 7.62 -7.25 -9.66
N THR A 607 8.41 -8.32 -9.76
CA THR A 607 9.39 -8.75 -8.75
C THR A 607 10.61 -9.35 -9.42
N GLN A 608 11.77 -9.13 -8.81
CA GLN A 608 13.04 -9.69 -9.27
C GLN A 608 13.30 -11.08 -8.66
N ASN A 609 12.76 -11.37 -7.47
CA ASN A 609 12.94 -12.67 -6.85
C ASN A 609 11.99 -13.70 -7.48
N ILE A 610 12.53 -14.54 -8.36
CA ILE A 610 11.82 -15.61 -9.04
C ILE A 610 12.22 -16.94 -8.40
N VAL A 611 11.24 -17.66 -7.83
CA VAL A 611 11.46 -18.90 -7.08
C VAL A 611 11.20 -20.17 -7.92
N GLY A 612 10.69 -20.00 -9.14
CA GLY A 612 10.45 -21.10 -10.05
C GLY A 612 10.05 -20.60 -11.44
N ALA A 613 10.27 -21.44 -12.44
CA ALA A 613 9.82 -21.20 -13.79
C ALA A 613 9.34 -22.51 -14.42
N HIS A 614 8.50 -22.43 -15.46
CA HIS A 614 8.06 -23.58 -16.22
C HIS A 614 7.68 -23.13 -17.63
N THR A 615 8.08 -23.91 -18.65
CA THR A 615 7.67 -23.66 -20.03
C THR A 615 6.60 -24.67 -20.42
N ASP A 616 5.44 -24.20 -20.86
CA ASP A 616 4.35 -25.08 -21.31
C ASP A 616 4.53 -25.55 -22.77
N ALA A 617 3.62 -26.41 -23.23
CA ALA A 617 3.65 -26.96 -24.59
C ALA A 617 3.51 -25.90 -25.70
N ASP A 618 2.88 -24.77 -25.40
CA ASP A 618 2.69 -23.65 -26.32
C ASP A 618 3.87 -22.66 -26.28
N SER A 619 4.97 -23.02 -25.62
CA SER A 619 6.16 -22.18 -25.42
C SER A 619 5.91 -20.91 -24.60
N ASN A 620 4.83 -20.86 -23.80
CA ASN A 620 4.66 -19.80 -22.81
C ASN A 620 5.51 -20.10 -21.58
N VAL A 621 6.03 -19.06 -20.95
CA VAL A 621 6.83 -19.18 -19.73
C VAL A 621 6.02 -18.73 -18.54
N TRP A 622 5.85 -19.62 -17.57
CA TRP A 622 5.21 -19.39 -16.28
C TRP A 622 6.28 -19.17 -15.22
N LEU A 623 6.15 -18.11 -14.44
CA LEU A 623 7.09 -17.72 -13.40
C LEU A 623 6.41 -17.70 -12.05
N LEU A 624 7.05 -18.29 -11.06
CA LEU A 624 6.58 -18.34 -9.68
C LEU A 624 7.33 -17.31 -8.86
N SER A 625 6.59 -16.55 -8.05
CA SER A 625 7.17 -15.54 -7.17
C SER A 625 6.32 -15.33 -5.92
N ALA A 626 6.86 -14.61 -4.94
CA ALA A 626 6.09 -14.17 -3.78
C ALA A 626 4.98 -13.15 -4.13
N LYS A 627 5.05 -12.51 -5.31
CA LYS A 627 4.03 -11.57 -5.81
C LYS A 627 2.99 -12.21 -6.74
N GLY A 628 2.98 -13.54 -6.87
CA GLY A 628 2.01 -14.27 -7.69
C GLY A 628 2.61 -15.04 -8.87
N LEU A 629 1.72 -15.57 -9.70
CA LEU A 629 2.03 -16.36 -10.89
C LEU A 629 2.14 -15.45 -12.10
N THR A 630 3.29 -15.38 -12.76
CA THR A 630 3.44 -14.55 -13.96
C THR A 630 3.52 -15.39 -15.23
N LEU A 631 2.60 -15.15 -16.15
CA LEU A 631 2.61 -15.68 -17.51
C LEU A 631 3.35 -14.71 -18.43
N LYS A 632 4.29 -15.26 -19.20
CA LYS A 632 4.96 -14.60 -20.29
C LYS A 632 4.63 -15.32 -21.59
N PRO A 633 3.62 -14.85 -22.36
CA PRO A 633 3.19 -15.51 -23.58
C PRO A 633 4.31 -15.60 -24.62
N ALA A 634 4.27 -16.66 -25.43
CA ALA A 634 5.19 -16.85 -26.55
C ALA A 634 5.09 -15.67 -27.54
N GLY A 635 6.24 -15.14 -27.99
CA GLY A 635 6.31 -14.02 -28.94
C GLY A 635 5.89 -12.63 -28.43
N SER A 636 5.25 -12.54 -27.26
CA SER A 636 4.91 -11.25 -26.63
C SER A 636 6.13 -10.66 -25.90
N SER A 637 6.17 -9.36 -25.60
CA SER A 637 7.11 -8.76 -24.62
C SER A 637 6.47 -8.57 -23.24
N ARG A 638 5.15 -8.73 -23.15
CA ARG A 638 4.32 -8.44 -21.96
C ARG A 638 4.42 -9.54 -20.92
N PHE A 639 4.53 -9.15 -19.65
CA PHE A 639 4.38 -10.03 -18.49
C PHE A 639 3.00 -9.84 -17.87
N ILE A 640 2.29 -10.94 -17.63
CA ILE A 640 0.92 -10.96 -17.10
C ILE A 640 0.95 -11.67 -15.76
N THR A 641 0.87 -10.93 -14.65
CA THR A 641 0.90 -11.50 -13.31
C THR A 641 -0.51 -11.71 -12.77
N PHE A 642 -0.78 -12.89 -12.22
CA PHE A 642 -2.00 -13.28 -11.53
C PHE A 642 -1.76 -13.44 -10.02
N THR A 643 -2.72 -13.00 -9.21
CA THR A 643 -2.68 -12.95 -7.74
C THR A 643 -3.98 -13.48 -7.14
N ARG A 644 -4.12 -13.44 -5.81
CA ARG A 644 -5.40 -13.74 -5.16
C ARG A 644 -6.58 -12.95 -5.72
N GLN A 645 -6.34 -11.69 -6.12
CA GLN A 645 -7.38 -10.83 -6.67
C GLN A 645 -7.92 -11.31 -8.03
N ASP A 646 -7.18 -12.17 -8.72
CA ASP A 646 -7.59 -12.77 -9.99
C ASP A 646 -8.22 -14.16 -9.79
N GLY A 647 -8.26 -14.65 -8.54
CA GLY A 647 -8.85 -15.93 -8.14
C GLY A 647 -7.85 -16.96 -7.61
N LEU A 648 -6.54 -16.66 -7.62
CA LEU A 648 -5.51 -17.59 -7.13
C LEU A 648 -5.73 -17.88 -5.63
N VAL A 649 -5.44 -19.11 -5.18
CA VAL A 649 -5.66 -19.52 -3.78
C VAL A 649 -4.78 -18.74 -2.79
N ALA A 650 -3.52 -18.52 -3.15
CA ALA A 650 -2.57 -17.70 -2.40
C ALA A 650 -1.61 -16.99 -3.35
N THR A 651 -1.20 -15.76 -2.99
CA THR A 651 -0.26 -14.97 -3.81
C THR A 651 1.16 -15.52 -3.71
N GLU A 652 1.55 -16.04 -2.55
CA GLU A 652 2.89 -16.58 -2.31
C GLU A 652 2.97 -18.01 -2.83
N LEU A 653 3.79 -18.19 -3.88
CA LEU A 653 4.02 -19.46 -4.53
C LEU A 653 5.27 -20.15 -3.98
N VAL A 654 5.24 -21.48 -3.96
CA VAL A 654 6.33 -22.29 -3.42
C VAL A 654 7.30 -22.70 -4.53
N PHE A 655 8.58 -22.71 -4.18
CA PHE A 655 9.68 -23.14 -5.02
C PHE A 655 9.40 -24.48 -5.73
N LYS A 656 9.55 -24.52 -7.06
CA LYS A 656 9.39 -25.71 -7.92
C LYS A 656 8.11 -26.53 -7.76
N ALA A 657 7.08 -25.97 -7.13
CA ALA A 657 5.81 -26.63 -6.99
C ALA A 657 4.91 -26.31 -8.19
N ILE A 658 5.36 -26.64 -9.41
CA ILE A 658 4.57 -26.44 -10.63
C ILE A 658 4.60 -27.72 -11.48
N PHE A 659 3.44 -28.10 -11.99
CA PHE A 659 3.30 -29.25 -12.87
C PHE A 659 2.20 -28.99 -13.89
N ASN A 660 2.45 -29.28 -15.17
CA ASN A 660 1.45 -29.20 -16.23
C ASN A 660 1.04 -30.62 -16.64
N ASP A 661 -0.26 -30.91 -16.63
CA ASP A 661 -0.76 -32.21 -17.07
C ASP A 661 -0.96 -32.29 -18.60
N GLN A 662 -1.31 -33.49 -19.08
CA GLN A 662 -1.53 -33.73 -20.50
C GLN A 662 -2.73 -32.96 -21.08
N SER A 663 -3.64 -32.46 -20.24
CA SER A 663 -4.79 -31.65 -20.66
C SER A 663 -4.44 -30.17 -20.83
N GLY A 664 -3.25 -29.75 -20.37
CA GLY A 664 -2.83 -28.36 -20.30
C GLY A 664 -3.23 -27.65 -18.99
N THR A 665 -3.68 -28.40 -17.97
CA THR A 665 -4.01 -27.86 -16.65
C THR A 665 -2.75 -27.75 -15.82
N ILE A 666 -2.56 -26.58 -15.19
CA ILE A 666 -1.36 -26.30 -14.39
C ILE A 666 -1.71 -26.43 -12.90
N PHE A 667 -0.94 -27.24 -12.20
CA PHE A 667 -1.02 -27.46 -10.77
C PHE A 667 0.13 -26.73 -10.07
N LEU A 668 -0.21 -25.90 -9.09
CA LEU A 668 0.70 -25.01 -8.38
C LEU A 668 0.63 -25.26 -6.88
N GLY A 669 1.76 -25.56 -6.26
CA GLY A 669 1.88 -25.57 -4.82
C GLY A 669 1.98 -24.16 -4.27
N THR A 670 1.18 -23.89 -3.24
CA THR A 670 1.14 -22.61 -2.55
C THR A 670 1.33 -22.83 -1.05
N ILE A 671 1.52 -21.74 -0.30
CA ILE A 671 1.56 -21.79 1.16
C ILE A 671 0.25 -22.29 1.79
N ALA A 672 -0.88 -22.17 1.07
CA ALA A 672 -2.23 -22.46 1.56
C ALA A 672 -2.91 -23.60 0.78
N GLY A 673 -2.12 -24.55 0.26
CA GLY A 673 -2.62 -25.72 -0.46
C GLY A 673 -2.24 -25.71 -1.94
N LEU A 674 -3.04 -26.40 -2.74
CA LEU A 674 -2.88 -26.51 -4.19
C LEU A 674 -3.75 -25.48 -4.90
N ALA A 675 -3.16 -24.73 -5.83
CA ALA A 675 -3.87 -23.95 -6.84
C ALA A 675 -3.88 -24.71 -8.17
N ILE A 676 -5.03 -24.78 -8.81
CA ILE A 676 -5.25 -25.43 -10.09
C ILE A 676 -5.64 -24.32 -11.07
N VAL A 677 -4.94 -24.25 -12.19
CA VAL A 677 -5.11 -23.21 -13.20
C VAL A 677 -5.51 -23.87 -14.51
N GLU A 678 -6.61 -23.39 -15.08
CA GLU A 678 -7.05 -23.74 -16.42
C GLU A 678 -6.68 -22.59 -17.38
N PRO A 679 -5.55 -22.68 -18.11
CA PRO A 679 -5.02 -21.54 -18.86
C PRO A 679 -6.00 -20.96 -19.90
N LYS A 680 -6.87 -21.82 -20.46
CA LYS A 680 -7.88 -21.43 -21.46
C LYS A 680 -9.00 -20.54 -20.90
N LEU A 681 -9.21 -20.56 -19.57
CA LEU A 681 -10.23 -19.74 -18.90
C LEU A 681 -9.64 -18.45 -18.31
N LEU A 682 -8.32 -18.24 -18.39
CA LEU A 682 -7.68 -17.06 -17.84
C LEU A 682 -8.18 -15.80 -18.53
N TRP A 683 -8.74 -14.91 -17.72
CA TRP A 683 -9.07 -13.57 -18.17
C TRP A 683 -7.84 -12.67 -18.12
N VAL A 684 -7.57 -11.98 -19.22
CA VAL A 684 -6.49 -10.99 -19.34
C VAL A 684 -7.11 -9.64 -19.66
N ASN A 685 -6.77 -8.61 -18.88
CA ASN A 685 -7.16 -7.24 -19.19
C ASN A 685 -6.48 -6.75 -20.48
N GLU A 686 -7.26 -6.64 -21.56
CA GLU A 686 -6.84 -6.10 -22.86
C GLU A 686 -7.28 -4.65 -23.08
N LEU A 687 -7.89 -4.02 -22.07
CA LEU A 687 -8.31 -2.63 -22.16
C LEU A 687 -7.11 -1.70 -21.92
N SER A 688 -6.82 -0.83 -22.89
CA SER A 688 -5.83 0.24 -22.74
C SER A 688 -6.29 1.24 -21.67
N PRO A 689 -5.47 1.50 -20.64
CA PRO A 689 -5.85 2.42 -19.57
C PRO A 689 -5.79 3.88 -20.03
N THR A 690 -6.55 4.75 -19.37
CA THR A 690 -6.34 6.21 -19.46
C THR A 690 -5.36 6.62 -18.36
N VAL A 691 -4.38 7.44 -18.73
CA VAL A 691 -3.33 7.90 -17.83
C VAL A 691 -3.54 9.37 -17.53
N ALA A 692 -3.32 9.76 -16.29
CA ALA A 692 -3.48 11.12 -15.83
C ALA A 692 -2.31 11.55 -14.95
N VAL A 693 -2.07 12.86 -14.89
CA VAL A 693 -1.18 13.50 -13.93
C VAL A 693 -2.05 14.29 -12.95
N PRO A 694 -2.64 13.64 -11.92
CA PRO A 694 -3.62 14.27 -11.05
C PRO A 694 -3.07 15.44 -10.23
N GLU A 695 -1.77 15.45 -9.94
CA GLU A 695 -1.15 16.44 -9.05
C GLU A 695 0.27 16.77 -9.51
N ILE A 696 0.61 18.06 -9.50
CA ILE A 696 1.95 18.58 -9.74
C ILE A 696 2.34 19.42 -8.53
N LEU A 697 3.53 19.17 -7.98
CA LEU A 697 4.06 19.90 -6.84
C LEU A 697 5.29 20.69 -7.26
N ILE A 698 5.32 21.98 -6.93
CA ILE A 698 6.51 22.84 -7.07
C ILE A 698 7.01 23.14 -5.66
N ASN A 699 8.25 22.77 -5.35
CA ASN A 699 8.80 22.87 -3.99
C ASN A 699 7.89 22.26 -2.91
N HIS A 700 7.33 21.07 -3.20
CA HIS A 700 6.36 20.36 -2.35
C HIS A 700 5.02 21.09 -2.10
N GLN A 701 4.73 22.16 -2.84
CA GLN A 701 3.43 22.84 -2.81
C GLN A 701 2.61 22.42 -4.04
N PRO A 702 1.39 21.88 -3.87
CA PRO A 702 0.56 21.43 -4.98
C PRO A 702 0.01 22.62 -5.79
N LEU A 703 -0.03 22.47 -7.10
CA LEU A 703 -0.73 23.40 -7.98
C LEU A 703 -2.26 23.24 -7.88
N PRO A 704 -3.04 24.30 -8.14
CA PRO A 704 -4.50 24.22 -8.08
C PRO A 704 -5.04 23.20 -9.09
N MET A 705 -5.82 22.23 -8.60
CA MET A 705 -6.39 21.17 -9.41
C MET A 705 -7.66 21.62 -10.14
N LEU A 706 -7.78 21.31 -11.43
CA LEU A 706 -9.02 21.46 -12.18
C LEU A 706 -9.88 20.19 -12.01
N ALA A 707 -11.20 20.34 -11.91
CA ALA A 707 -12.12 19.24 -11.62
C ALA A 707 -11.99 18.07 -12.61
N HIS A 708 -11.93 18.34 -13.92
CA HIS A 708 -11.87 17.31 -14.96
C HIS A 708 -10.64 17.34 -15.87
N SER A 709 -9.69 18.26 -15.66
CA SER A 709 -8.59 18.39 -16.63
C SER A 709 -7.48 17.37 -16.35
N ASN A 710 -7.17 16.55 -17.35
CA ASN A 710 -5.88 15.86 -17.45
C ASN A 710 -4.81 16.74 -18.11
N ASP A 711 -5.25 17.80 -18.80
CA ASP A 711 -4.37 18.72 -19.51
C ASP A 711 -3.93 19.84 -18.57
N TRP A 712 -2.62 19.98 -18.42
CA TRP A 712 -2.01 21.07 -17.68
C TRP A 712 -1.61 22.19 -18.64
N PRO A 713 -1.81 23.47 -18.27
CA PRO A 713 -1.18 24.57 -18.99
C PRO A 713 0.36 24.45 -18.89
N ALA A 714 1.08 25.15 -19.76
CA ALA A 714 2.54 25.17 -19.71
C ALA A 714 3.02 25.60 -18.32
N ILE A 715 3.77 24.71 -17.67
CA ILE A 715 4.28 24.92 -16.31
C ILE A 715 5.56 25.73 -16.40
N VAL A 716 5.60 26.89 -15.76
CA VAL A 716 6.76 27.79 -15.78
C VAL A 716 7.44 27.79 -14.40
N LEU A 717 8.64 27.23 -14.32
CA LEU A 717 9.49 27.27 -13.13
C LEU A 717 10.32 28.55 -13.08
N LYS A 718 10.22 29.26 -11.97
CA LYS A 718 11.04 30.44 -11.70
C LYS A 718 12.43 30.02 -11.23
N PRO A 719 13.45 30.91 -11.30
CA PRO A 719 14.78 30.61 -10.77
C PRO A 719 14.82 30.30 -9.26
N THR A 720 13.76 30.65 -8.52
CA THR A 720 13.59 30.32 -7.09
C THR A 720 13.03 28.92 -6.85
N ASP A 721 12.47 28.29 -7.89
CA ASP A 721 11.85 26.99 -7.81
C ASP A 721 12.92 25.92 -7.99
N SER A 722 13.20 25.16 -6.94
CA SER A 722 14.32 24.21 -6.90
C SER A 722 13.90 22.79 -7.25
N SER A 723 12.60 22.48 -7.22
CA SER A 723 12.08 21.14 -7.49
C SER A 723 10.69 21.15 -8.09
N VAL A 724 10.44 20.15 -8.93
CA VAL A 724 9.12 19.83 -9.46
C VAL A 724 8.87 18.32 -9.36
N GLU A 725 7.68 17.96 -8.92
CA GLU A 725 7.24 16.57 -8.80
C GLU A 725 5.93 16.39 -9.56
N PHE A 726 5.86 15.37 -10.40
CA PHE A 726 4.68 15.00 -11.16
C PHE A 726 4.15 13.67 -10.62
N LYS A 727 2.95 13.65 -10.07
CA LYS A 727 2.30 12.40 -9.64
C LYS A 727 1.44 11.85 -10.76
N PHE A 728 1.50 10.54 -10.95
CA PHE A 728 0.84 9.79 -12.00
C PHE A 728 -0.32 8.97 -11.44
N ALA A 729 -1.29 8.71 -12.30
CA ALA A 729 -2.35 7.74 -12.06
C ALA A 729 -2.69 7.02 -13.37
N SER A 730 -2.78 5.70 -13.31
CA SER A 730 -3.39 4.88 -14.36
C SER A 730 -4.81 4.59 -13.90
N LEU A 731 -5.80 5.07 -14.65
CA LEU A 731 -7.23 4.99 -14.32
C LEU A 731 -7.81 3.61 -14.70
N ASP A 732 -7.03 2.55 -14.45
CA ASP A 732 -7.44 1.16 -14.42
C ASP A 732 -7.51 0.72 -12.95
N TYR A 733 -8.73 0.45 -12.50
CA TYR A 733 -9.03 0.20 -11.09
C TYR A 733 -9.09 -1.27 -10.73
N HIS A 734 -8.81 -2.17 -11.69
CA HIS A 734 -8.73 -3.59 -11.42
C HIS A 734 -7.76 -3.83 -10.26
N ASP A 735 -6.47 -3.54 -10.46
CA ASP A 735 -5.44 -3.59 -9.41
C ASP A 735 -4.44 -2.45 -9.55
N VAL A 736 -4.72 -1.35 -8.85
CA VAL A 736 -3.90 -0.15 -8.88
C VAL A 736 -2.44 -0.39 -8.43
N SER A 737 -2.20 -1.42 -7.60
CA SER A 737 -0.87 -1.78 -7.09
C SER A 737 0.03 -2.46 -8.12
N ARG A 738 -0.54 -2.95 -9.22
CA ARG A 738 0.18 -3.63 -10.31
C ARG A 738 0.33 -2.76 -11.56
N ASN A 739 -0.26 -1.57 -11.58
CA ASN A 739 -0.08 -0.63 -12.66
C ASN A 739 1.37 -0.12 -12.66
N GLN A 740 1.98 -0.09 -13.84
CA GLN A 740 3.35 0.36 -14.07
C GLN A 740 3.33 1.66 -14.86
N PHE A 741 4.37 2.47 -14.74
CA PHE A 741 4.49 3.75 -15.41
C PHE A 741 5.80 3.83 -16.18
N LEU A 742 5.73 4.31 -17.41
CA LEU A 742 6.86 4.72 -18.22
C LEU A 742 6.84 6.24 -18.30
N TYR A 743 7.93 6.90 -17.91
CA TYR A 743 8.05 8.33 -18.09
C TYR A 743 9.44 8.74 -18.57
N ARG A 744 9.52 9.94 -19.15
CA ARG A 744 10.79 10.63 -19.42
C ARG A 744 10.54 12.13 -19.52
N LEU A 745 11.52 12.93 -19.14
CA LEU A 745 11.57 14.36 -19.40
C LEU A 745 12.41 14.62 -20.64
N ARG A 746 11.74 14.80 -21.79
CA ARG A 746 12.39 15.03 -23.08
C ARG A 746 13.23 16.31 -22.99
N GLY A 747 14.54 16.18 -23.27
CA GLY A 747 15.54 17.24 -23.09
C GLY A 747 16.43 17.07 -21.85
N PHE A 748 16.10 16.13 -20.95
CA PHE A 748 16.88 15.79 -19.76
C PHE A 748 17.17 14.29 -19.68
N ASP A 749 16.14 13.44 -19.76
CA ASP A 749 16.27 11.99 -19.72
C ASP A 749 16.64 11.43 -21.11
N PRO A 750 17.65 10.53 -21.22
CA PRO A 750 18.04 9.95 -22.50
C PRO A 750 17.06 8.88 -23.01
N ASP A 751 16.50 8.08 -22.10
CA ASP A 751 15.62 6.94 -22.39
C ASP A 751 14.38 6.94 -21.48
N TRP A 752 13.41 6.08 -21.79
CA TRP A 752 12.24 5.87 -20.94
C TRP A 752 12.61 5.18 -19.63
N ILE A 753 12.05 5.66 -18.53
CA ILE A 753 12.22 5.11 -17.19
C ILE A 753 10.95 4.33 -16.81
N LEU A 754 11.08 3.02 -16.60
CA LEU A 754 10.01 2.15 -16.10
C LEU A 754 10.00 2.12 -14.57
N GLN A 755 8.84 2.40 -13.98
CA GLN A 755 8.60 2.30 -12.54
C GLN A 755 7.32 1.52 -12.24
N SER A 756 7.41 0.54 -11.35
CA SER A 756 6.27 -0.27 -10.90
C SER A 756 5.77 0.14 -9.50
N ASP A 757 6.68 0.54 -8.60
CA ASP A 757 6.34 0.78 -7.19
C ASP A 757 6.18 2.27 -6.84
N LYS A 758 6.52 3.17 -7.76
CA LYS A 758 6.45 4.63 -7.57
C LYS A 758 5.60 5.25 -8.66
N ARG A 759 4.70 6.13 -8.23
CA ARG A 759 3.74 6.85 -9.08
C ARG A 759 4.13 8.32 -9.26
N ALA A 760 5.41 8.65 -9.20
CA ALA A 760 5.84 10.04 -9.32
C ALA A 760 7.22 10.17 -9.96
N ALA A 761 7.39 11.21 -10.77
CA ALA A 761 8.70 11.66 -11.25
C ALA A 761 9.09 12.94 -10.53
N TYR A 762 10.27 12.93 -9.93
CA TYR A 762 10.82 14.05 -9.19
C TYR A 762 12.07 14.57 -9.90
N TYR A 763 12.08 15.86 -10.21
CA TYR A 763 13.22 16.55 -10.80
C TYR A 763 13.63 17.71 -9.90
N SER A 764 14.94 17.88 -9.69
CA SER A 764 15.51 18.96 -8.89
C SER A 764 16.58 19.71 -9.66
N ASN A 765 16.66 21.03 -9.43
CA ASN A 765 17.65 21.92 -10.01
C ASN A 765 17.82 21.76 -11.53
N LEU A 766 16.70 21.69 -12.25
CA LEU A 766 16.71 21.60 -13.71
C LEU A 766 17.42 22.82 -14.33
N PRO A 767 18.27 22.63 -15.34
CA PRO A 767 18.84 23.73 -16.10
C PRO A 767 17.76 24.59 -16.78
N ALA A 768 18.08 25.84 -17.10
CA ALA A 768 17.17 26.70 -17.86
C ALA A 768 16.97 26.13 -19.28
N GLY A 769 15.71 26.01 -19.69
CA GLY A 769 15.34 25.38 -20.96
C GLY A 769 13.86 25.00 -21.01
N ASP A 770 13.43 24.54 -22.19
CA ASP A 770 12.10 24.02 -22.42
C ASP A 770 12.15 22.49 -22.47
N TYR A 771 11.28 21.85 -21.71
CA TYR A 771 11.19 20.41 -21.53
C TYR A 771 9.75 19.94 -21.77
N VAL A 772 9.61 18.67 -22.14
CA VAL A 772 8.30 18.02 -22.25
C VAL A 772 8.34 16.73 -21.45
N LEU A 773 7.51 16.65 -20.40
CA LEU A 773 7.31 15.40 -19.67
C LEU A 773 6.38 14.51 -20.48
N GLU A 774 6.82 13.28 -20.75
CA GLU A 774 6.02 12.25 -21.40
C GLU A 774 5.73 11.14 -20.40
N VAL A 775 4.47 10.72 -20.29
CA VAL A 775 4.05 9.66 -19.37
C VAL A 775 3.13 8.66 -20.09
N LYS A 776 3.38 7.37 -19.86
CA LYS A 776 2.49 6.25 -20.15
C LYS A 776 2.28 5.44 -18.87
N GLY A 777 1.14 4.80 -18.76
CA GLY A 777 0.76 3.96 -17.64
C GLY A 777 0.19 2.65 -18.16
N SER A 778 0.35 1.58 -17.39
CA SER A 778 -0.19 0.27 -17.72
C SER A 778 -1.46 -0.02 -16.93
N ASN A 779 -2.26 -0.95 -17.45
CA ASN A 779 -3.27 -1.63 -16.65
C ASN A 779 -2.62 -2.65 -15.71
N ASN A 780 -3.44 -3.33 -14.90
CA ASN A 780 -2.99 -4.30 -13.90
C ASN A 780 -2.22 -5.51 -14.47
N HIS A 781 -2.27 -5.74 -15.78
CA HIS A 781 -1.59 -6.84 -16.48
C HIS A 781 -0.49 -6.32 -17.43
N GLY A 782 0.00 -5.09 -17.26
CA GLY A 782 1.17 -4.59 -18.00
C GLY A 782 0.89 -4.18 -19.46
N LEU A 783 -0.36 -3.93 -19.85
CA LEU A 783 -0.67 -3.29 -21.14
C LEU A 783 -0.59 -1.76 -20.97
N PHE A 784 0.36 -1.11 -21.64
CA PHE A 784 0.55 0.33 -21.59
C PHE A 784 -0.44 1.10 -22.47
N SER A 785 -0.74 2.33 -22.06
CA SER A 785 -1.60 3.24 -22.82
C SER A 785 -1.05 3.54 -24.22
N ASP A 786 -1.96 3.57 -25.20
CA ASP A 786 -1.62 3.93 -26.58
C ASP A 786 -1.24 5.42 -26.69
N LYS A 787 -1.99 6.27 -25.98
CA LYS A 787 -1.75 7.71 -25.91
C LYS A 787 -0.70 8.02 -24.84
N THR A 788 0.20 8.93 -25.17
CA THR A 788 1.19 9.50 -24.24
C THR A 788 0.64 10.81 -23.69
N VAL A 789 0.69 10.98 -22.37
CA VAL A 789 0.39 12.27 -21.73
C VAL A 789 1.62 13.15 -21.85
N GLU A 790 1.46 14.36 -22.41
CA GLU A 790 2.54 15.32 -22.58
C GLU A 790 2.27 16.59 -21.75
N ILE A 791 3.23 17.00 -20.93
CA ILE A 791 3.15 18.25 -20.13
C ILE A 791 4.34 19.14 -20.49
N GLN A 792 4.05 20.37 -20.89
CA GLN A 792 5.08 21.37 -21.21
C GLN A 792 5.64 21.97 -19.92
N LEU A 793 6.96 21.97 -19.78
CA LEU A 793 7.70 22.52 -18.64
C LEU A 793 8.75 23.50 -19.13
N GLN A 794 8.66 24.76 -18.73
CA GLN A 794 9.63 25.80 -19.05
C GLN A 794 10.37 26.23 -17.79
N VAL A 795 11.71 26.17 -17.81
CA VAL A 795 12.58 26.60 -16.71
C VAL A 795 13.22 27.93 -17.08
N LEU A 796 12.83 29.01 -16.38
CA LEU A 796 13.33 30.35 -16.66
C LEU A 796 14.78 30.51 -16.19
N PRO A 797 15.66 31.15 -17.00
CA PRO A 797 17.01 31.45 -16.57
C PRO A 797 17.01 32.51 -15.45
N PRO A 798 17.94 32.42 -14.47
CA PRO A 798 18.25 33.51 -13.56
C PRO A 798 18.53 34.83 -14.30
N TRP A 799 18.20 35.97 -13.68
CA TRP A 799 18.30 37.29 -14.31
C TRP A 799 19.69 37.63 -14.90
N TRP A 800 20.76 37.06 -14.35
CA TRP A 800 22.15 37.27 -14.82
C TRP A 800 22.54 36.43 -16.04
N GLN A 801 21.74 35.40 -16.40
CA GLN A 801 21.98 34.56 -17.58
C GLN A 801 21.38 35.14 -18.87
N TYR A 802 20.52 36.15 -18.78
CA TYR A 802 19.96 36.79 -19.98
C TYR A 802 21.07 37.48 -20.78
N ARG A 803 21.12 37.22 -22.09
CA ARG A 803 22.14 37.79 -23.01
C ARG A 803 22.20 39.31 -22.94
N THR A 804 21.06 39.98 -22.79
CA THR A 804 21.00 41.44 -22.64
C THR A 804 21.74 41.93 -21.40
N VAL A 805 21.58 41.23 -20.27
CA VAL A 805 22.27 41.53 -19.01
C VAL A 805 23.76 41.21 -19.11
N GLN A 806 24.13 40.10 -19.73
CA GLN A 806 25.55 39.76 -19.97
C GLN A 806 26.24 40.79 -20.86
N VAL A 807 25.59 41.23 -21.95
CA VAL A 807 26.10 42.29 -22.82
C VAL A 807 26.19 43.62 -22.06
N LEU A 808 25.16 43.99 -21.29
CA LEU A 808 25.17 45.21 -20.48
C LEU A 808 26.28 45.17 -19.42
N MET A 809 26.48 44.04 -18.75
CA MET A 809 27.55 43.84 -17.78
C MET A 809 28.91 43.97 -18.48
N GLY A 810 29.08 43.37 -19.67
CA GLY A 810 30.27 43.55 -20.50
C GLY A 810 30.53 45.01 -20.90
N ILE A 811 29.48 45.76 -21.27
CA ILE A 811 29.56 47.21 -21.57
C ILE A 811 29.93 47.99 -20.31
N ILE A 812 29.32 47.71 -19.16
CA ILE A 812 29.63 48.37 -17.88
C ILE A 812 31.09 48.08 -17.49
N THR A 813 31.55 46.85 -17.60
CA THR A 813 32.95 46.47 -17.33
C THR A 813 33.89 47.20 -18.29
N LEU A 814 33.57 47.27 -19.58
CA LEU A 814 34.36 48.02 -20.56
C LEU A 814 34.37 49.53 -20.23
N LEU A 815 33.23 50.11 -19.85
CA LEU A 815 33.11 51.50 -19.43
C LEU A 815 33.90 51.76 -18.14
N LEU A 816 33.90 50.84 -17.17
CA LEU A 816 34.70 50.93 -15.95
C LEU A 816 36.20 50.83 -16.25
N ILE A 817 36.60 49.95 -17.17
CA ILE A 817 37.99 49.86 -17.66
C ILE A 817 38.39 51.15 -18.38
N LEU A 818 37.53 51.67 -19.27
CA LEU A 818 37.76 52.93 -19.99
C LEU A 818 37.76 54.13 -19.05
N ALA A 819 36.88 54.17 -18.05
CA ALA A 819 36.84 55.20 -17.02
C ALA A 819 38.07 55.12 -16.11
N GLY A 820 38.48 53.92 -15.71
CA GLY A 820 39.71 53.67 -14.98
C GLY A 820 40.96 54.05 -15.79
N HIS A 821 40.94 53.78 -17.10
CA HIS A 821 42.00 54.17 -18.03
C HIS A 821 42.04 55.68 -18.26
N GLN A 822 40.89 56.33 -18.43
CA GLN A 822 40.79 57.78 -18.51
C GLN A 822 41.19 58.45 -17.20
N TYR A 823 40.78 57.89 -16.07
CA TYR A 823 41.21 58.34 -14.75
C TYR A 823 42.72 58.21 -14.61
N ARG A 824 43.30 57.06 -14.96
CA ARG A 824 44.74 56.83 -14.99
C ARG A 824 45.44 57.83 -15.92
N LEU A 825 44.93 58.07 -17.12
CA LEU A 825 45.49 59.06 -18.06
C LEU A 825 45.39 60.48 -17.51
N ARG A 826 44.27 60.87 -16.90
CA ARG A 826 44.10 62.18 -16.25
C ARG A 826 45.05 62.32 -15.07
N HIS A 827 45.14 61.29 -14.24
CA HIS A 827 46.04 61.22 -13.10
C HIS A 827 47.51 61.27 -13.53
N VAL A 828 47.90 60.54 -14.57
CA VAL A 828 49.26 60.58 -15.14
C VAL A 828 49.54 61.92 -15.82
N ARG A 829 48.57 62.54 -16.50
CA ARG A 829 48.74 63.90 -17.07
C ARG A 829 48.81 64.97 -15.99
N GLN A 830 48.06 64.82 -14.90
CA GLN A 830 48.18 65.67 -13.72
C GLN A 830 49.55 65.49 -13.06
N ILE A 831 49.99 64.24 -12.86
CA ILE A 831 51.33 63.93 -12.36
C ILE A 831 52.40 64.50 -13.28
N ASN A 832 52.32 64.34 -14.61
CA ASN A 832 53.31 64.85 -15.55
C ASN A 832 53.33 66.38 -15.63
N ARG A 833 52.18 67.05 -15.53
CA ARG A 833 52.12 68.52 -15.40
C ARG A 833 52.74 68.98 -14.08
N LEU A 834 52.46 68.28 -12.99
CA LEU A 834 53.10 68.49 -11.69
C LEU A 834 54.59 68.13 -11.72
N LEU A 835 55.01 67.16 -12.54
CA LEU A 835 56.41 66.76 -12.71
C LEU A 835 57.18 67.77 -13.54
N GLN A 836 56.61 68.30 -14.63
CA GLN A 836 57.26 69.34 -15.43
C GLN A 836 57.40 70.65 -14.64
N ASN A 837 56.35 71.04 -13.91
CA ASN A 837 56.43 72.20 -13.02
C ASN A 837 57.39 71.94 -11.84
N SER A 838 57.39 70.74 -11.26
CA SER A 838 58.33 70.42 -10.17
C SER A 838 59.76 70.15 -10.63
N VAL A 839 60.04 69.76 -11.87
CA VAL A 839 61.42 69.59 -12.37
C VAL A 839 62.04 70.96 -12.66
N GLN A 840 61.27 71.92 -13.16
CA GLN A 840 61.72 73.31 -13.31
C GLN A 840 61.85 74.04 -11.96
N GLU A 841 60.97 73.78 -10.99
CA GLU A 841 61.12 74.31 -9.63
C GLU A 841 62.20 73.57 -8.83
N ARG A 842 62.37 72.25 -8.98
CA ARG A 842 63.43 71.47 -8.29
C ARG A 842 64.82 71.83 -8.76
N ALA A 843 65.04 72.15 -10.03
CA ALA A 843 66.36 72.63 -10.47
C ALA A 843 66.80 73.92 -9.76
N LYS A 844 65.85 74.75 -9.28
CA LYS A 844 66.13 75.99 -8.52
C LYS A 844 65.96 75.85 -7.00
N ALA A 845 65.12 74.93 -6.54
CA ALA A 845 64.85 74.68 -5.12
C ALA A 845 65.80 73.62 -4.52
N GLN A 846 66.48 72.81 -5.32
CA GLN A 846 67.44 71.79 -4.86
C GLN A 846 68.76 72.37 -4.34
N LEU A 847 68.96 73.70 -4.45
CA LEU A 847 70.03 74.42 -3.75
C LEU A 847 69.56 75.07 -2.43
N ILE A 848 68.24 75.22 -2.21
CA ILE A 848 67.66 76.04 -1.13
C ILE A 848 66.72 75.23 -0.21
N LEU A 849 66.39 73.98 -0.52
CA LEU A 849 65.45 73.16 0.25
C LEU A 849 66.11 71.96 0.97
N GLU A 850 67.43 71.81 0.94
CA GLU A 850 68.12 70.99 1.96
C GLU A 850 67.91 71.58 3.37
N THR A 851 67.67 72.89 3.48
CA THR A 851 67.42 73.59 4.74
C THR A 851 65.98 73.51 5.26
N LYS A 852 65.04 72.91 4.52
CA LYS A 852 63.61 72.81 4.90
C LYS A 852 63.06 71.39 5.02
N VAL A 853 63.93 70.38 4.88
CA VAL A 853 63.64 68.98 5.22
C VAL A 853 63.35 68.81 6.72
N ALA A 854 63.66 69.81 7.54
CA ALA A 854 63.35 69.85 8.97
C ALA A 854 61.86 70.08 9.32
N GLU A 855 60.99 70.52 8.40
CA GLU A 855 59.65 71.04 8.78
C GLU A 855 58.43 70.18 8.39
N ARG A 856 58.58 69.09 7.62
CA ARG A 856 57.43 68.29 7.12
C ARG A 856 57.41 66.82 7.54
N THR A 857 58.13 66.49 8.62
CA THR A 857 57.85 65.33 9.47
C THR A 857 56.47 65.42 10.17
N SER A 858 55.81 66.58 10.16
CA SER A 858 54.59 66.83 10.94
C SER A 858 53.25 66.61 10.21
N ALA A 859 53.22 66.11 8.97
CA ALA A 859 51.97 65.89 8.21
C ALA A 859 51.67 64.42 7.89
N LEU A 860 52.52 63.48 8.34
CA LEU A 860 52.39 62.06 8.03
C LEU A 860 51.49 61.28 9.01
N GLU A 861 51.12 61.86 10.15
CA GLU A 861 50.38 61.16 11.21
C GLU A 861 48.89 61.00 10.91
N GLU A 862 48.26 61.94 10.20
CA GLU A 862 46.80 61.99 10.09
C GLU A 862 46.20 60.97 9.10
N SER A 863 46.99 60.44 8.15
CA SER A 863 46.53 59.43 7.18
C SER A 863 46.62 57.98 7.68
N SER A 864 47.29 57.72 8.80
CA SER A 864 47.46 56.35 9.34
C SER A 864 46.23 55.85 10.11
N LEU A 865 45.44 56.76 10.68
CA LEU A 865 44.31 56.42 11.56
C LEU A 865 43.08 55.91 10.79
N THR A 866 42.82 56.42 9.59
CA THR A 866 41.65 56.05 8.78
C THR A 866 41.77 54.64 8.18
N LEU A 867 43.00 54.19 7.88
CA LEU A 867 43.28 52.84 7.40
C LEU A 867 43.15 51.79 8.53
N SER A 868 43.55 52.15 9.75
CA SER A 868 43.43 51.28 10.93
C SER A 868 41.97 50.93 11.26
N LEU A 869 41.05 51.89 11.20
CA LEU A 869 39.63 51.69 11.51
C LEU A 869 38.91 50.77 10.50
N ARG A 870 39.24 50.87 9.20
CA ARG A 870 38.64 50.03 8.15
C ARG A 870 39.11 48.58 8.22
N SER A 871 40.38 48.35 8.58
CA SER A 871 40.92 47.01 8.81
C SER A 871 40.21 46.31 9.98
N LYS A 872 39.98 47.04 11.08
CA LYS A 872 39.32 46.52 12.28
C LYS A 872 37.86 46.11 12.04
N GLN A 873 37.15 46.83 11.17
CA GLN A 873 35.75 46.53 10.87
C GLN A 873 35.59 45.31 9.95
N LEU A 874 36.54 45.09 9.04
CA LEU A 874 36.58 43.90 8.18
C LEU A 874 36.90 42.64 8.99
N GLU A 875 37.81 42.74 9.96
CA GLU A 875 38.19 41.66 10.87
C GLU A 875 37.00 41.18 11.72
N LYS A 876 36.17 42.11 12.20
CA LYS A 876 34.99 41.81 13.01
C LYS A 876 33.91 41.06 12.21
N SER A 877 33.64 41.45 10.97
CA SER A 877 32.68 40.77 10.10
C SER A 877 33.14 39.36 9.71
N LEU A 878 34.43 39.17 9.44
CA LEU A 878 35.00 37.85 9.18
C LEU A 878 34.92 36.92 10.41
N GLN A 879 35.11 37.46 11.62
CA GLN A 879 34.92 36.70 12.86
C GLN A 879 33.45 36.29 13.08
N GLU A 880 32.48 37.16 12.80
CA GLU A 880 31.04 36.85 12.94
C GLU A 880 30.61 35.73 11.97
N VAL A 881 31.04 35.80 10.71
CA VAL A 881 30.75 34.75 9.71
C VAL A 881 31.42 33.43 10.08
N ALA A 882 32.68 33.45 10.54
CA ALA A 882 33.36 32.26 11.01
C ALA A 882 32.67 31.62 12.23
N LYS A 883 32.11 32.44 13.13
CA LYS A 883 31.36 31.97 14.31
C LYS A 883 30.04 31.31 13.90
N ALA A 884 29.28 31.91 12.98
CA ALA A 884 28.05 31.32 12.46
C ALA A 884 28.28 29.99 11.74
N ASN A 885 29.35 29.87 10.95
CA ASN A 885 29.70 28.63 10.27
C ASN A 885 30.15 27.52 11.23
N ARG A 886 30.84 27.86 12.32
CA ARG A 886 31.17 26.90 13.38
C ARG A 886 29.92 26.40 14.09
N GLU A 887 28.95 27.28 14.33
CA GLU A 887 27.69 26.92 14.97
C GLU A 887 26.84 26.00 14.09
N LEU A 888 26.78 26.28 12.78
CA LEU A 888 26.07 25.43 11.83
C LEU A 888 26.68 24.02 11.74
N LYS A 889 28.01 23.92 11.67
CA LYS A 889 28.71 22.63 11.70
C LYS A 889 28.50 21.88 13.02
N ARG A 890 28.40 22.60 14.14
CA ARG A 890 28.08 22.01 15.45
C ARG A 890 26.66 21.42 15.46
N LEU A 891 25.68 22.15 14.92
CA LEU A 891 24.29 21.67 14.83
C LEU A 891 24.16 20.43 13.95
N ASP A 892 24.86 20.39 12.81
CA ASP A 892 24.81 19.22 11.92
C ASP A 892 25.44 17.99 12.56
N LYS A 893 26.58 18.17 13.27
CA LYS A 893 27.22 17.10 14.03
C LYS A 893 26.30 16.54 15.14
N LEU A 894 25.57 17.41 15.85
CA LEU A 894 24.60 16.99 16.87
C LEU A 894 23.42 16.21 16.28
N LYS A 895 22.98 16.57 15.06
CA LYS A 895 21.93 15.85 14.34
C LYS A 895 22.39 14.42 13.96
N ASP A 896 23.63 14.28 13.52
CA ASP A 896 24.18 12.98 13.16
C ASP A 896 24.42 12.09 14.40
N GLU A 897 24.91 12.68 15.49
CA GLU A 897 25.00 12.00 16.81
C GLU A 897 23.62 11.55 17.31
N PHE A 898 22.59 12.39 17.17
CA PHE A 898 21.21 12.05 17.54
C PHE A 898 20.70 10.80 16.81
N ILE A 899 20.84 10.76 15.49
CA ILE A 899 20.38 9.62 14.68
C ILE A 899 21.13 8.35 15.07
N SER A 900 22.45 8.46 15.29
CA SER A 900 23.30 7.33 15.65
C SER A 900 22.91 6.73 17.01
N VAL A 901 22.72 7.56 18.04
CA VAL A 901 22.35 7.12 19.40
C VAL A 901 20.95 6.50 19.41
N VAL A 902 19.95 7.16 18.80
CA VAL A 902 18.57 6.62 18.75
C VAL A 902 18.55 5.29 18.00
N SER A 903 19.27 5.16 16.89
CA SER A 903 19.34 3.91 16.14
C SER A 903 19.98 2.79 16.96
N HIS A 904 21.00 3.09 17.77
CA HIS A 904 21.65 2.12 18.64
C HIS A 904 20.76 1.68 19.82
N GLU A 905 20.10 2.63 20.49
CA GLU A 905 19.22 2.38 21.64
C GLU A 905 17.93 1.64 21.27
N LEU A 906 17.42 1.81 20.05
CA LEU A 906 16.29 1.03 19.55
C LEU A 906 16.71 -0.38 19.09
N ARG A 907 17.89 -0.50 18.46
CA ARG A 907 18.38 -1.76 17.88
C ARG A 907 18.71 -2.80 18.93
N THR A 908 19.25 -2.38 20.07
CA THR A 908 19.68 -3.28 21.16
C THR A 908 18.52 -4.12 21.73
N PRO A 909 17.43 -3.53 22.26
CA PRO A 909 16.27 -4.31 22.74
C PRO A 909 15.58 -5.08 21.61
N LEU A 910 15.51 -4.50 20.39
CA LEU A 910 14.91 -5.17 19.23
C LEU A 910 15.67 -6.45 18.83
N THR A 911 17.00 -6.42 18.91
CA THR A 911 17.85 -7.58 18.62
C THR A 911 17.66 -8.67 19.68
N SER A 912 17.55 -8.30 20.96
CA SER A 912 17.25 -9.24 22.05
C SER A 912 15.87 -9.86 21.96
N ILE A 913 14.84 -9.08 21.59
CA ILE A 913 13.48 -9.60 21.31
C ILE A 913 13.54 -10.58 20.15
N ARG A 914 14.18 -10.20 19.04
CA ARG A 914 14.30 -11.07 17.86
C ARG A 914 15.06 -12.36 18.17
N GLY A 915 16.11 -12.28 18.98
CA GLY A 915 16.87 -13.45 19.43
C GLY A 915 16.04 -14.38 20.31
N ALA A 916 15.38 -13.85 21.33
CA ALA A 916 14.56 -14.65 22.24
C ALA A 916 13.35 -15.29 21.54
N VAL A 917 12.61 -14.50 20.75
CA VAL A 917 11.49 -14.99 19.94
C VAL A 917 11.96 -15.95 18.85
N GLY A 918 13.12 -15.71 18.24
CA GLY A 918 13.71 -16.60 17.25
C GLY A 918 14.07 -17.98 17.81
N LEU A 919 14.70 -18.02 19.00
CA LEU A 919 15.03 -19.28 19.68
C LEU A 919 13.78 -20.04 20.14
N ILE A 920 12.74 -19.33 20.57
CA ILE A 920 11.42 -19.91 20.88
C ILE A 920 10.76 -20.46 19.60
N ALA A 921 10.75 -19.69 18.51
CA ALA A 921 10.14 -20.08 17.24
C ALA A 921 10.84 -21.30 16.58
N GLN A 922 12.15 -21.41 16.76
CA GLN A 922 12.96 -22.54 16.31
C GLN A 922 12.85 -23.77 17.23
N ARG A 923 12.06 -23.71 18.31
CA ARG A 923 11.89 -24.77 19.32
C ARG A 923 13.22 -25.26 19.92
N VAL A 924 14.21 -24.37 20.04
CA VAL A 924 15.53 -24.69 20.62
C VAL A 924 15.42 -24.99 22.12
N VAL A 925 14.36 -24.50 22.76
CA VAL A 925 14.08 -24.65 24.19
C VAL A 925 12.68 -25.23 24.38
N GLU A 926 12.53 -26.20 25.30
CA GLU A 926 11.24 -26.85 25.57
C GLU A 926 10.22 -25.88 26.19
N PRO A 927 8.96 -25.85 25.68
CA PRO A 927 7.89 -25.04 26.25
C PRO A 927 7.65 -25.37 27.74
N GLY A 928 7.72 -24.35 28.59
CA GLY A 928 7.48 -24.48 30.04
C GLY A 928 8.73 -24.72 30.90
N SER A 929 9.91 -24.89 30.31
CA SER A 929 11.19 -24.96 31.04
C SER A 929 11.64 -23.59 31.58
N ASP A 930 12.50 -23.57 32.60
CA ASP A 930 13.05 -22.33 33.17
C ASP A 930 13.72 -21.42 32.10
N PRO A 931 14.49 -21.94 31.13
CA PRO A 931 15.06 -21.12 30.06
C PRO A 931 13.98 -20.56 29.10
N TYR A 932 12.85 -21.25 28.92
CA TYR A 932 11.74 -20.77 28.10
C TYR A 932 11.04 -19.56 28.76
N GLN A 933 10.78 -19.66 30.06
CA GLN A 933 10.25 -18.53 30.85
C GLN A 933 11.23 -17.36 30.88
N LEU A 934 12.54 -17.64 31.00
CA LEU A 934 13.56 -16.61 30.94
C LEU A 934 13.60 -15.88 29.60
N LEU A 935 13.45 -16.59 28.47
CA LEU A 935 13.41 -15.99 27.13
C LEU A 935 12.14 -15.15 26.91
N ILE A 936 10.98 -15.61 27.37
CA ILE A 936 9.74 -14.82 27.34
C ILE A 936 9.90 -13.55 28.17
N GLN A 937 10.38 -13.68 29.42
CA GLN A 937 10.60 -12.54 30.29
C GLN A 937 11.62 -11.56 29.69
N THR A 938 12.66 -12.07 29.03
CA THR A 938 13.64 -11.27 28.31
C THR A 938 12.99 -10.49 27.17
N ALA A 939 12.11 -11.10 26.38
CA ALA A 939 11.40 -10.42 25.31
C ALA A 939 10.45 -9.33 25.86
N VAL A 940 9.66 -9.64 26.89
CA VAL A 940 8.72 -8.70 27.52
C VAL A 940 9.45 -7.51 28.12
N ASN A 941 10.50 -7.73 28.92
CA ASN A 941 11.28 -6.65 29.52
C ASN A 941 11.90 -5.72 28.47
N ASN A 942 12.35 -6.26 27.34
CA ASN A 942 12.89 -5.45 26.25
C ASN A 942 11.80 -4.69 25.48
N CYS A 943 10.59 -5.24 25.35
CA CYS A 943 9.43 -4.52 24.78
C CYS A 943 9.03 -3.32 25.66
N GLU A 944 8.96 -3.51 26.98
CA GLU A 944 8.66 -2.43 27.93
C GLU A 944 9.73 -1.33 27.88
N ARG A 945 11.01 -1.72 27.84
CA ARG A 945 12.13 -0.79 27.67
C ARG A 945 12.02 0.03 26.38
N LEU A 946 11.69 -0.62 25.25
CA LEU A 946 11.51 0.06 23.97
C LEU A 946 10.36 1.06 24.02
N SER A 947 9.22 0.67 24.62
CA SER A 947 8.06 1.55 24.80
C SER A 947 8.41 2.79 25.64
N SER A 948 9.18 2.61 26.72
CA SER A 948 9.66 3.71 27.56
C SER A 948 10.53 4.70 26.77
N ILE A 949 11.50 4.20 26.00
CA ILE A 949 12.39 5.03 25.15
C ILE A 949 11.59 5.84 24.12
N ILE A 950 10.59 5.23 23.48
CA ILE A 950 9.74 5.91 22.50
C ILE A 950 8.91 7.02 23.17
N ASN A 951 8.32 6.74 24.32
CA ASN A 951 7.52 7.73 25.04
C ASN A 951 8.37 8.90 25.54
N ASP A 952 9.58 8.65 26.04
CA ASP A 952 10.54 9.69 26.42
C ASP A 952 10.90 10.59 25.23
N LEU A 953 11.13 10.00 24.04
CA LEU A 953 11.43 10.75 22.82
C LEU A 953 10.24 11.61 22.37
N LEU A 954 9.03 11.06 22.44
CA LEU A 954 7.79 11.77 22.10
C LEU A 954 7.53 12.93 23.07
N ASP A 955 7.80 12.76 24.36
CA ASP A 955 7.64 13.83 25.34
C ASP A 955 8.64 14.96 25.07
N VAL A 956 9.90 14.67 24.73
CA VAL A 956 10.88 15.69 24.30
C VAL A 956 10.41 16.45 23.06
N GLN A 957 9.85 15.77 22.06
CA GLN A 957 9.30 16.40 20.85
C GLN A 957 8.11 17.32 21.16
N LYS A 958 7.22 16.91 22.07
CA LYS A 958 6.07 17.72 22.49
C LYS A 958 6.51 19.01 23.20
N PHE A 959 7.59 18.96 24.00
CA PHE A 959 8.16 20.15 24.63
C PHE A 959 8.75 21.13 23.59
N GLU A 960 9.45 20.64 22.56
CA GLU A 960 10.04 21.50 21.53
C GLU A 960 9.00 22.12 20.58
N ALA A 961 7.91 21.39 20.31
CA ALA A 961 6.80 21.88 19.52
C ALA A 961 5.87 22.84 20.29
N GLY A 962 6.10 23.07 21.58
CA GLY A 962 5.24 23.91 22.44
C GLY A 962 3.82 23.34 22.65
N LYS A 963 3.60 22.04 22.41
CA LYS A 963 2.28 21.37 22.46
C LYS A 963 2.02 20.63 23.78
N PHE A 964 2.87 20.82 24.79
CA PHE A 964 2.77 20.12 26.07
C PHE A 964 1.78 20.83 27.01
N VAL A 965 0.69 20.16 27.40
CA VAL A 965 -0.36 20.71 28.27
C VAL A 965 -0.31 20.04 29.64
N LEU A 966 -0.13 20.83 30.70
CA LEU A 966 -0.09 20.36 32.10
C LEU A 966 -1.48 20.31 32.73
N GLN A 967 -1.77 19.27 33.51
CA GLN A 967 -2.98 19.16 34.31
C GLN A 967 -2.69 19.56 35.76
N LEU A 968 -2.63 20.86 36.04
CA LEU A 968 -2.30 21.39 37.35
C LEU A 968 -3.43 21.17 38.36
N LYS A 969 -3.12 20.57 39.51
CA LYS A 969 -4.00 20.42 40.67
C LYS A 969 -3.24 20.72 41.96
N PRO A 970 -3.91 21.18 43.04
CA PRO A 970 -3.31 21.26 44.36
C PRO A 970 -2.94 19.85 44.86
N VAL A 971 -1.66 19.65 45.19
CA VAL A 971 -1.12 18.37 45.65
C VAL A 971 -0.22 18.61 46.86
N ASP A 972 -0.33 17.74 47.87
CA ASP A 972 0.66 17.67 48.96
C ASP A 972 1.91 16.94 48.48
N LEU A 973 3.04 17.65 48.48
CA LEU A 973 4.29 17.12 47.95
C LEU A 973 4.88 16.04 48.86
N VAL A 974 4.57 16.05 50.17
CA VAL A 974 5.03 15.02 51.11
C VAL A 974 4.42 13.67 50.74
N ASP A 975 3.11 13.63 50.50
CA ASP A 975 2.40 12.41 50.09
C ASP A 975 2.94 11.87 48.76
N LEU A 976 3.17 12.75 47.79
CA LEU A 976 3.66 12.37 46.47
C LEU A 976 5.08 11.77 46.53
N VAL A 977 5.98 12.38 47.30
CA VAL A 977 7.35 11.88 47.48
C VAL A 977 7.35 10.58 48.28
N GLN A 978 6.52 10.44 49.30
CA GLN A 978 6.43 9.20 50.08
C GLN A 978 5.91 8.03 49.24
N GLN A 979 5.00 8.27 48.31
CA GLN A 979 4.58 7.27 47.32
C GLN A 979 5.72 6.88 46.37
N ALA A 980 6.55 7.84 45.92
CA ALA A 980 7.70 7.58 45.06
C ALA A 980 8.78 6.75 45.78
N ILE A 981 9.08 7.06 47.05
CA ILE A 981 10.01 6.29 47.89
C ILE A 981 9.47 4.86 48.09
N SER A 982 8.18 4.72 48.40
CA SER A 982 7.55 3.41 48.60
C SER A 982 7.64 2.53 47.35
N ALA A 983 7.42 3.10 46.17
CA ALA A 983 7.56 2.39 44.89
C ALA A 983 9.02 2.02 44.57
N SER A 984 9.98 2.85 45.02
CA SER A 984 11.41 2.66 44.76
C SER A 984 12.09 1.64 45.68
N ASN A 985 11.42 1.18 46.76
CA ASN A 985 12.02 0.27 47.75
C ASN A 985 12.50 -1.07 47.15
N ALA A 986 11.75 -1.67 46.23
CA ALA A 986 12.17 -2.91 45.57
C ALA A 986 13.42 -2.70 44.70
N TYR A 987 13.52 -1.54 44.07
CA TYR A 987 14.69 -1.13 43.29
C TYR A 987 15.90 -0.84 44.20
N ALA A 988 15.69 -0.14 45.32
CA ALA A 988 16.71 0.13 46.33
C ALA A 988 17.29 -1.16 46.94
N HIS A 989 16.44 -2.15 47.21
CA HIS A 989 16.87 -3.47 47.70
C HIS A 989 17.76 -4.22 46.69
N LYS A 990 17.47 -4.10 45.37
CA LYS A 990 18.31 -4.68 44.30
C LYS A 990 19.74 -4.11 44.32
N TYR A 991 19.89 -2.82 44.64
CA TYR A 991 21.19 -2.13 44.72
C TYR A 991 21.80 -2.10 46.13
N GLN A 992 21.11 -2.66 47.13
CA GLN A 992 21.51 -2.64 48.55
C GLN A 992 21.69 -1.23 49.12
N VAL A 993 20.79 -0.31 48.76
CA VAL A 993 20.80 1.10 49.19
C VAL A 993 19.58 1.37 50.07
N SER A 994 19.76 2.14 51.14
CA SER A 994 18.64 2.60 51.98
C SER A 994 18.16 3.98 51.52
N VAL A 995 16.84 4.23 51.55
CA VAL A 995 16.26 5.54 51.20
C VAL A 995 15.57 6.11 52.43
N THR A 996 15.97 7.31 52.87
CA THR A 996 15.39 7.98 54.03
C THR A 996 14.74 9.30 53.64
N LEU A 997 13.61 9.60 54.27
CA LEU A 997 12.87 10.85 54.09
C LEU A 997 13.07 11.75 55.30
N GLN A 998 13.52 12.97 55.06
CA GLN A 998 13.58 14.05 56.06
C GLN A 998 12.70 15.20 55.57
N ALA A 999 11.61 15.47 56.27
CA ALA A 999 10.69 16.55 55.93
C ALA A 999 10.59 17.54 57.09
N ASP A 1000 10.73 18.84 56.80
CA ASP A 1000 10.41 19.90 57.76
C ASP A 1000 8.88 20.12 57.79
N LEU A 1001 8.23 19.58 58.82
CA LEU A 1001 6.76 19.55 58.97
C LEU A 1001 6.19 20.83 59.61
N ALA A 1002 6.94 21.92 59.68
CA ALA A 1002 6.49 23.16 60.31
C ALA A 1002 5.30 23.84 59.57
N MET A 1003 5.03 23.50 58.30
CA MET A 1003 3.96 24.09 57.47
C MET A 1003 3.46 23.13 56.36
N PRO A 1004 2.23 23.31 55.82
CA PRO A 1004 1.72 22.52 54.69
C PRO A 1004 2.47 22.85 53.39
N LEU A 1005 3.05 21.83 52.76
CA LEU A 1005 3.84 21.90 51.52
C LEU A 1005 3.00 21.63 50.27
N THR A 1006 1.86 22.32 50.16
CA THR A 1006 0.96 22.19 49.01
C THR A 1006 1.44 23.01 47.81
N VAL A 1007 1.50 22.38 46.64
CA VAL A 1007 1.90 23.00 45.36
C VAL A 1007 0.84 22.76 44.28
N ASN A 1008 0.71 23.67 43.30
CA ASN A 1008 -0.19 23.50 42.16
C ASN A 1008 0.54 22.86 40.98
N VAL A 1009 0.45 21.54 40.84
CA VAL A 1009 1.28 20.77 39.91
C VAL A 1009 0.53 19.64 39.23
N ASP A 1010 1.08 19.13 38.13
CA ASP A 1010 0.66 17.85 37.56
C ASP A 1010 1.32 16.71 38.35
N ALA A 1011 0.53 16.02 39.17
CA ALA A 1011 1.01 14.98 40.08
C ALA A 1011 1.77 13.85 39.36
N LEU A 1012 1.32 13.46 38.16
CA LEU A 1012 1.95 12.38 37.39
C LEU A 1012 3.34 12.80 36.89
N ARG A 1013 3.47 14.05 36.45
CA ARG A 1013 4.73 14.58 35.91
C ARG A 1013 5.75 14.90 37.00
N ILE A 1014 5.32 15.44 38.14
CA ILE A 1014 6.22 15.62 39.28
C ILE A 1014 6.65 14.27 39.86
N ARG A 1015 5.76 13.28 39.91
CA ARG A 1015 6.14 11.91 40.28
C ARG A 1015 7.21 11.34 39.35
N GLN A 1016 7.05 11.50 38.03
CA GLN A 1016 8.04 11.10 37.04
C GLN A 1016 9.43 11.75 37.30
N VAL A 1017 9.46 13.03 37.70
CA VAL A 1017 10.71 13.72 38.08
C VAL A 1017 11.35 13.07 39.29
N VAL A 1018 10.56 12.83 40.34
CA VAL A 1018 11.06 12.24 41.60
C VAL A 1018 11.53 10.81 41.38
N ASP A 1019 10.80 9.98 40.63
CA ASP A 1019 11.17 8.61 40.30
C ASP A 1019 12.49 8.56 39.50
N ASN A 1020 12.68 9.49 38.55
CA ASN A 1020 13.93 9.60 37.77
C ASN A 1020 15.13 10.05 38.61
N LEU A 1021 14.94 10.99 39.54
CA LEU A 1021 16.01 11.44 40.42
C LEU A 1021 16.36 10.36 41.48
N LEU A 1022 15.36 9.70 42.05
CA LEU A 1022 15.54 8.61 43.01
C LEU A 1022 16.24 7.40 42.39
N SER A 1023 15.79 6.95 41.22
CA SER A 1023 16.41 5.80 40.54
C SER A 1023 17.87 6.07 40.19
N ASN A 1024 18.22 7.28 39.76
CA ASN A 1024 19.61 7.70 39.55
C ASN A 1024 20.41 7.69 40.86
N ALA A 1025 19.89 8.32 41.92
CA ALA A 1025 20.56 8.37 43.22
C ALA A 1025 20.83 6.96 43.80
N ILE A 1026 19.87 6.05 43.67
CA ILE A 1026 20.00 4.64 44.08
C ILE A 1026 21.06 3.93 43.23
N LYS A 1027 20.98 4.07 41.90
CA LYS A 1027 21.85 3.37 40.96
C LYS A 1027 23.33 3.75 41.12
N PHE A 1028 23.62 5.02 41.42
CA PHE A 1028 24.99 5.54 41.52
C PHE A 1028 25.55 5.53 42.95
N SER A 1029 24.74 5.18 43.95
CA SER A 1029 25.20 4.94 45.32
C SER A 1029 26.00 3.64 45.44
N HIS A 1030 26.95 3.58 46.36
CA HIS A 1030 27.68 2.35 46.67
C HIS A 1030 26.80 1.38 47.48
N GLN A 1031 27.12 0.07 47.43
CA GLN A 1031 26.42 -0.96 48.21
C GLN A 1031 26.51 -0.65 49.72
N GLY A 1032 25.38 -0.63 50.41
CA GLY A 1032 25.26 -0.22 51.82
C GLY A 1032 25.12 1.28 52.04
N GLY A 1033 25.13 2.09 50.98
CA GLY A 1033 24.94 3.54 51.05
C GLY A 1033 23.51 3.96 51.37
N ALA A 1034 23.34 5.24 51.72
CA ALA A 1034 22.03 5.85 51.97
C ALA A 1034 21.75 6.99 51.00
N VAL A 1035 20.52 7.03 50.47
CA VAL A 1035 19.97 8.14 49.70
C VAL A 1035 19.03 8.93 50.62
N LEU A 1036 19.35 10.21 50.83
CA LEU A 1036 18.56 11.11 51.65
C LEU A 1036 17.65 11.96 50.77
N VAL A 1037 16.35 11.96 51.07
CA VAL A 1037 15.36 12.83 50.42
C VAL A 1037 14.94 13.90 51.43
N GLU A 1038 15.30 15.15 51.15
CA GLU A 1038 14.96 16.31 51.98
C GLU A 1038 13.83 17.12 51.35
N LEU A 1039 12.74 17.31 52.10
CA LEU A 1039 11.70 18.29 51.77
C LEU A 1039 11.79 19.48 52.71
N SER A 1040 11.93 20.66 52.13
CA SER A 1040 11.94 21.95 52.83
C SER A 1040 11.11 22.96 52.04
N GLY A 1041 10.57 23.98 52.69
CA GLY A 1041 9.82 25.03 52.01
C GLY A 1041 9.83 26.34 52.77
N ASP A 1042 9.76 27.44 52.03
CA ASP A 1042 9.56 28.79 52.57
C ASP A 1042 8.16 29.32 52.19
N GLU A 1043 7.92 30.63 52.32
CA GLU A 1043 6.63 31.24 51.98
C GLU A 1043 6.34 31.26 50.46
N GLN A 1044 7.35 31.13 49.59
CA GLN A 1044 7.20 31.25 48.14
C GLN A 1044 7.47 29.96 47.36
N GLN A 1045 8.33 29.07 47.87
CA GLN A 1045 8.78 27.88 47.16
C GLN A 1045 8.90 26.65 48.06
N VAL A 1046 8.69 25.48 47.47
CA VAL A 1046 8.96 24.17 48.07
C VAL A 1046 10.14 23.54 47.34
N LYS A 1047 11.11 23.04 48.09
CA LYS A 1047 12.33 22.39 47.58
C LYS A 1047 12.34 20.91 47.94
N VAL A 1048 12.58 20.07 46.93
CA VAL A 1048 12.88 18.64 47.10
C VAL A 1048 14.34 18.44 46.72
N ALA A 1049 15.16 17.92 47.65
CA ALA A 1049 16.55 17.58 47.40
C ALA A 1049 16.76 16.08 47.62
N ILE A 1050 17.46 15.42 46.69
CA ILE A 1050 17.79 14.00 46.73
C ILE A 1050 19.31 13.89 46.69
N THR A 1051 19.88 13.40 47.79
CA THR A 1051 21.33 13.31 48.00
C THR A 1051 21.75 11.85 48.03
N ASP A 1052 22.66 11.48 47.13
CA ASP A 1052 23.30 10.17 47.06
C ASP A 1052 24.70 10.19 47.69
N GLN A 1053 25.20 9.00 48.02
CA GLN A 1053 26.57 8.79 48.53
C GLN A 1053 27.45 8.10 47.48
N GLY A 1054 27.22 8.41 46.20
CA GLY A 1054 27.84 7.74 45.06
C GLY A 1054 29.21 8.28 44.65
N VAL A 1055 29.60 7.94 43.43
CA VAL A 1055 30.88 8.34 42.82
C VAL A 1055 30.96 9.84 42.45
N GLY A 1056 29.86 10.58 42.56
CA GLY A 1056 29.79 11.98 42.13
C GLY A 1056 29.90 12.16 40.60
N ILE A 1057 29.76 13.40 40.13
CA ILE A 1057 29.81 13.76 38.72
C ILE A 1057 31.11 14.53 38.45
N PRO A 1058 31.95 14.11 37.47
CA PRO A 1058 33.18 14.81 37.13
C PRO A 1058 32.95 16.26 36.69
N GLU A 1059 33.84 17.18 37.09
CA GLU A 1059 33.72 18.62 36.80
C GLU A 1059 33.63 18.93 35.30
N SER A 1060 34.32 18.13 34.48
CA SER A 1060 34.27 18.21 33.00
C SER A 1060 32.88 17.95 32.42
N PHE A 1061 32.03 17.23 33.15
CA PHE A 1061 30.68 16.86 32.71
C PHE A 1061 29.59 17.78 33.27
N HIS A 1062 29.89 18.64 34.26
CA HIS A 1062 28.89 19.50 34.93
C HIS A 1062 28.07 20.35 33.97
N GLN A 1063 28.70 20.91 32.93
CA GLN A 1063 28.02 21.76 31.95
C GLN A 1063 27.04 21.00 31.04
N ARG A 1064 27.13 19.67 31.00
CA ARG A 1064 26.40 18.80 30.08
C ARG A 1064 25.42 17.83 30.77
N VAL A 1065 25.23 17.94 32.08
CA VAL A 1065 24.37 17.03 32.87
C VAL A 1065 22.90 17.06 32.43
N PHE A 1066 22.41 18.22 31.99
CA PHE A 1066 21.04 18.40 31.49
C PHE A 1066 20.95 18.47 29.96
N ASP A 1067 22.04 18.18 29.25
CA ASP A 1067 22.03 18.11 27.79
C ASP A 1067 21.45 16.77 27.32
N LYS A 1068 20.78 16.79 26.15
CA LYS A 1068 20.21 15.59 25.55
C LYS A 1068 21.28 14.54 25.26
N PHE A 1069 21.00 13.28 25.57
CA PHE A 1069 21.86 12.12 25.23
C PHE A 1069 23.27 12.21 25.82
N SER A 1070 23.45 12.96 26.89
CA SER A 1070 24.74 13.17 27.53
C SER A 1070 24.97 12.11 28.61
N GLN A 1071 26.14 11.44 28.58
CA GLN A 1071 26.58 10.48 29.59
C GLN A 1071 28.04 10.76 29.99
N ALA A 1072 28.38 10.54 31.26
CA ALA A 1072 29.69 10.90 31.81
C ALA A 1072 30.83 9.95 31.37
N ASP A 1073 30.55 8.66 31.12
CA ASP A 1073 31.56 7.64 30.80
C ASP A 1073 31.23 6.89 29.50
N ALA A 1074 31.95 7.18 28.42
CA ALA A 1074 31.85 6.48 27.13
C ALA A 1074 32.97 5.44 26.91
N SER A 1075 33.80 5.19 27.92
CA SER A 1075 34.95 4.26 27.85
C SER A 1075 34.81 3.07 28.79
N ASP A 1076 34.79 1.88 28.16
CA ASP A 1076 35.06 0.53 28.66
C ASP A 1076 34.19 -0.10 29.78
N SER A 1077 33.40 -1.08 29.33
CA SER A 1077 33.31 -2.44 29.92
C SER A 1077 32.48 -2.70 31.17
N ARG A 1078 31.40 -1.94 31.43
CA ARG A 1078 30.30 -2.41 32.30
C ARG A 1078 28.94 -1.90 31.84
N THR A 1079 27.97 -2.81 31.73
CA THR A 1079 26.55 -2.56 31.54
C THR A 1079 26.03 -1.50 32.52
N GLN A 1080 25.91 -0.24 32.09
CA GLN A 1080 25.15 0.75 32.84
C GLN A 1080 24.11 1.42 31.95
N GLU A 1081 22.86 1.12 32.25
CA GLU A 1081 21.66 1.45 31.48
C GLU A 1081 21.23 2.91 31.71
N GLY A 1082 21.07 3.71 30.66
CA GLY A 1082 20.43 5.02 30.75
C GLY A 1082 20.40 5.74 29.40
N THR A 1083 19.27 6.32 29.01
CA THR A 1083 19.08 6.96 27.69
C THR A 1083 19.74 8.34 27.55
N GLY A 1084 20.22 8.92 28.66
CA GLY A 1084 20.68 10.32 28.71
C GLY A 1084 19.55 11.34 28.51
N LEU A 1085 18.28 10.91 28.54
CA LEU A 1085 17.11 11.78 28.37
C LEU A 1085 16.42 12.15 29.69
N GLY A 1086 16.51 11.30 30.72
CA GLY A 1086 15.76 11.45 31.97
C GLY A 1086 15.95 12.82 32.65
N LEU A 1087 17.19 13.27 32.84
CA LEU A 1087 17.48 14.57 33.46
C LEU A 1087 17.04 15.76 32.59
N THR A 1088 17.12 15.64 31.27
CA THR A 1088 16.62 16.66 30.34
C THR A 1088 15.09 16.79 30.45
N ILE A 1089 14.39 15.67 30.51
CA ILE A 1089 12.93 15.63 30.70
C ILE A 1089 12.57 16.22 32.07
N CYS A 1090 13.30 15.87 33.13
CA CYS A 1090 13.09 16.44 34.46
C CYS A 1090 13.20 17.98 34.43
N LYS A 1091 14.23 18.51 33.77
CA LYS A 1091 14.40 19.95 33.61
C LYS A 1091 13.23 20.60 32.88
N LYS A 1092 12.77 20.02 31.77
CA LYS A 1092 11.64 20.56 31.00
C LYS A 1092 10.32 20.52 31.77
N ILE A 1093 10.06 19.44 32.52
CA ILE A 1093 8.87 19.33 33.38
C ILE A 1093 8.90 20.41 34.46
N ILE A 1094 10.03 20.59 35.16
CA ILE A 1094 10.15 21.57 36.25
C ILE A 1094 10.07 23.01 35.73
N GLU A 1095 10.75 23.32 34.62
CA GLU A 1095 10.65 24.63 33.94
C GLU A 1095 9.20 24.95 33.54
N SER A 1096 8.45 23.96 33.06
CA SER A 1096 7.03 24.13 32.67
C SER A 1096 6.10 24.36 33.87
N HIS A 1097 6.52 23.96 35.07
CA HIS A 1097 5.85 24.26 36.34
C HIS A 1097 6.35 25.56 36.99
N GLN A 1098 7.10 26.39 36.26
CA GLN A 1098 7.73 27.62 36.77
C GLN A 1098 8.71 27.36 37.93
N GLY A 1099 9.24 26.15 38.02
CA GLY A 1099 10.24 25.75 39.00
C GLY A 1099 11.67 25.83 38.48
N GLN A 1100 12.63 25.48 39.34
CA GLN A 1100 14.04 25.36 38.97
C GLN A 1100 14.58 23.98 39.35
N ILE A 1101 15.50 23.45 38.56
CA ILE A 1101 16.23 22.21 38.85
C ILE A 1101 17.73 22.52 38.86
N GLY A 1102 18.47 21.90 39.77
CA GLY A 1102 19.92 22.00 39.82
C GLY A 1102 20.54 20.82 40.53
N PHE A 1103 21.87 20.84 40.61
CA PHE A 1103 22.63 19.83 41.33
C PHE A 1103 23.88 20.43 41.96
N VAL A 1104 24.40 19.75 42.98
CA VAL A 1104 25.72 19.96 43.54
C VAL A 1104 26.37 18.58 43.61
N SER A 1105 27.57 18.43 43.06
CA SER A 1105 28.24 17.14 43.04
C SER A 1105 29.74 17.32 43.17
N GLN A 1106 30.37 16.43 43.93
CA GLN A 1106 31.82 16.36 44.08
C GLN A 1106 32.25 14.91 43.84
N GLU A 1107 33.28 14.74 43.02
CA GLU A 1107 33.79 13.42 42.66
C GLU A 1107 34.19 12.63 43.92
N GLN A 1108 33.76 11.36 43.99
CA GLN A 1108 33.91 10.45 45.13
C GLN A 1108 33.17 10.84 46.43
N GLN A 1109 32.28 11.84 46.39
CA GLN A 1109 31.50 12.28 47.57
C GLN A 1109 29.98 12.30 47.34
N GLY A 1110 29.51 11.80 46.20
CA GLY A 1110 28.10 11.74 45.83
C GLY A 1110 27.56 13.02 45.17
N SER A 1111 26.28 13.01 44.86
CA SER A 1111 25.57 14.14 44.25
C SER A 1111 24.28 14.48 44.99
N CYS A 1112 23.94 15.76 45.02
CA CYS A 1112 22.67 16.27 45.49
C CYS A 1112 21.95 16.93 44.31
N PHE A 1113 20.86 16.32 43.85
CA PHE A 1113 19.95 16.92 42.87
C PHE A 1113 18.79 17.58 43.60
N TRP A 1114 18.43 18.80 43.22
CA TRP A 1114 17.33 19.52 43.84
C TRP A 1114 16.39 20.14 42.81
N VAL A 1115 15.12 20.22 43.19
CA VAL A 1115 14.07 20.92 42.44
C VAL A 1115 13.34 21.89 43.35
N THR A 1116 12.99 23.07 42.84
CA THR A 1116 12.13 24.05 43.51
C THR A 1116 10.85 24.25 42.72
N LEU A 1117 9.72 24.35 43.41
CA LEU A 1117 8.39 24.56 42.84
C LEU A 1117 7.70 25.72 43.59
N PRO A 1118 6.89 26.55 42.89
CA PRO A 1118 6.16 27.63 43.55
C PRO A 1118 5.10 27.08 44.51
N ARG A 1119 5.11 27.57 45.74
CA ARG A 1119 4.18 27.16 46.79
C ARG A 1119 2.79 27.77 46.54
N LEU A 1120 1.74 26.99 46.76
CA LEU A 1120 0.38 27.52 46.74
C LEU A 1120 0.17 28.32 48.03
N ALA A 1121 -0.07 29.63 47.93
CA ALA A 1121 -0.39 30.46 49.09
C ALA A 1121 -1.62 29.87 49.81
N SER A 1122 -1.53 29.65 51.12
CA SER A 1122 -2.69 29.31 51.92
C SER A 1122 -3.69 30.46 51.82
N LEU A 1123 -4.85 30.21 51.22
CA LEU A 1123 -5.98 31.14 51.37
C LEU A 1123 -6.27 31.28 52.88
N PRO A 1124 -6.46 32.51 53.39
CA PRO A 1124 -6.75 32.74 54.80
C PRO A 1124 -8.05 32.05 55.26
#